data_AF-A0A430L2W3-F1
#
_entry.id   AF-A0A430L2W3-F1
#
_cell.length_a   1.000
_cell.length_b   1.000
_cell.length_c   1.000
_cell.angle_alpha   90.00
_cell.angle_beta   90.00
_cell.angle_gamma   90.00
#
_symmetry.space_group_name_H-M   'P 1'
#
loop_
_entity.id
_entity.type
_entity.pdbx_description
1 polymer ?
#
loop_
_entity_poly.entity_id
_entity_poly.type
_entity_poly.pdbx_seq_one_letter_code
_entity_poly.pdbx_strand_id
1 'polypeptide(L)'
;MATTNDSPTPPKPLAIIVGAGLGGLAAAVAIALSGQYRVQVLEAASKLGEIGAGIQLSSNCSRLLIRWGCDKFLRDKVVAPRHGRVCRWQNGEILTDRIMNPSAEERFGAPYWHIHRADLHQALLDRAIELGADLRTNACVTKVQVGDADTSASVTLESGETLDCDLLIGADGIRSKVRNSMFPDFEAPRPTGDLAYRFRVNTADLLDDEILKPLGENPDTHSWWGPGKHIVGYMLRGKQMYNVITLFPDDGSLGDATRGTGTIEHLKDIYQGWCPQVERLINRAQESQLIKWKLMDLPPLERWNDGRCVLLGDACHPMLPYLAQGSCSAMEDAGFLAECLKHLPGRIETAAEIYSKYRKPRATKIQLFSRQQRIRNHLPDGPEQQERDAVLKNPDQQTKAHVWTWDSTDGGPAQDWVTGLHGYDAEHEAVKALKLEGVLSNGMNCTSSANLPGYNPGNLVRLSMRLGSPIIVVTVNFRLGAFGFMASEDLKADNREAGYRGVGNYALHDQYTALKWVKKYIAGFGGDPEQITAIGQSSGASDLHILMMSDLLRSEALLYQAVIISGNAVMTSRELEHQQRIYDKFLEHLKIPLTLPPADRLARLRAVKQQDLTSAYRCLGSPLPNWQATVDGVVLKTLPTCDGMSSQTYAPSIKRIMVGDCEQEGILWGERIRQKHWTATKIFELLRTYFDPDDVSDILRQYEIAGGDSDQDLTTKLIKFCGEVEFKQPLYELAVNWKNGDAFYYHMRFISHFEGRFKGSAHHGVDLLFFFQTYNHILSGEYEAAAEEMGKHFIEFISGGSPWDSFNKAGSCLSYGPERVAVIKQDEAHFWHRQKAVGCNNWHDKCTLVSRDLRGEVVHKQ
;
A
#
# COMPACT_ATOMS: atom_id res chain seq x y z
N MET A 1 -21.78 23.50 -41.81
CA MET A 1 -22.14 23.92 -40.44
C MET A 1 -22.43 22.66 -39.65
N ALA A 2 -21.47 22.20 -38.85
CA ALA A 2 -21.67 21.11 -37.89
C ALA A 2 -21.50 21.75 -36.51
N THR A 3 -22.59 21.85 -35.77
CA THR A 3 -22.64 22.40 -34.41
C THR A 3 -22.09 21.35 -33.45
N THR A 4 -20.92 21.63 -32.87
CA THR A 4 -20.37 20.88 -31.75
C THR A 4 -21.21 21.17 -30.50
N ASN A 5 -21.90 20.15 -30.00
CA ASN A 5 -22.52 20.18 -28.66
C ASN A 5 -21.40 20.03 -27.63
N ASP A 6 -20.79 21.14 -27.22
CA ASP A 6 -19.99 21.20 -25.99
C ASP A 6 -20.95 21.30 -24.80
N SER A 7 -21.31 20.16 -24.20
CA SER A 7 -21.90 20.15 -22.87
C SER A 7 -20.85 20.67 -21.87
N PRO A 8 -21.14 21.70 -21.05
CA PRO A 8 -20.16 22.28 -20.13
C PRO A 8 -19.71 21.24 -19.10
N THR A 9 -18.39 21.09 -18.94
CA THR A 9 -17.80 20.30 -17.85
C THR A 9 -18.37 20.75 -16.50
N PRO A 10 -18.79 19.82 -15.63
CA PRO A 10 -19.30 20.18 -14.30
C PRO A 10 -18.26 20.99 -13.51
N PRO A 11 -18.69 21.95 -12.68
CA PRO A 11 -17.77 22.79 -11.92
C PRO A 11 -16.96 21.93 -10.94
N LYS A 12 -15.66 22.21 -10.83
CA LYS A 12 -14.77 21.51 -9.88
C LYS A 12 -15.29 21.67 -8.44
N PRO A 13 -15.17 20.63 -7.60
CA PRO A 13 -15.55 20.69 -6.18
C PRO A 13 -14.79 21.81 -5.45
N LEU A 14 -15.40 22.37 -4.41
CA LEU A 14 -14.86 23.46 -3.60
C LEU A 14 -14.17 22.90 -2.34
N ALA A 15 -12.90 23.24 -2.18
CA ALA A 15 -12.17 23.08 -0.94
C ALA A 15 -12.08 24.43 -0.21
N ILE A 16 -12.62 24.50 1.02
CA ILE A 16 -12.47 25.65 1.91
C ILE A 16 -11.33 25.37 2.89
N ILE A 17 -10.38 26.29 2.96
CA ILE A 17 -9.26 26.28 3.92
C ILE A 17 -9.51 27.40 4.94
N VAL A 18 -9.58 27.05 6.21
CA VAL A 18 -9.77 28.01 7.31
C VAL A 18 -8.39 28.36 7.88
N GLY A 19 -7.98 29.61 7.71
CA GLY A 19 -6.69 30.18 8.12
C GLY A 19 -5.71 30.35 6.97
N ALA A 20 -5.16 31.56 6.81
CA ALA A 20 -4.14 31.90 5.82
C ALA A 20 -2.73 32.01 6.43
N GLY A 21 -2.44 31.19 7.44
CA GLY A 21 -1.08 30.99 7.94
C GLY A 21 -0.22 30.16 6.97
N LEU A 22 1.03 29.86 7.35
CA LEU A 22 1.94 29.07 6.50
C LEU A 22 1.36 27.70 6.10
N GLY A 23 0.70 27.00 7.03
CA GLY A 23 0.06 25.70 6.74
C GLY A 23 -1.12 25.84 5.78
N GLY A 24 -2.00 26.81 6.00
CA GLY A 24 -3.17 27.03 5.15
C GLY A 24 -2.81 27.50 3.74
N LEU A 25 -1.82 28.38 3.60
CA LEU A 25 -1.34 28.78 2.27
C LEU A 25 -0.57 27.66 1.57
N ALA A 26 0.20 26.85 2.29
CA ALA A 26 0.82 25.65 1.72
C ALA A 26 -0.24 24.66 1.22
N ALA A 27 -1.30 24.43 2.00
CA ALA A 27 -2.45 23.64 1.57
C ALA A 27 -3.12 24.25 0.34
N ALA A 28 -3.31 25.57 0.29
CA ALA A 28 -3.89 26.23 -0.87
C ALA A 28 -3.08 25.99 -2.15
N VAL A 29 -1.75 26.11 -2.06
CA VAL A 29 -0.83 25.83 -3.18
C VAL A 29 -0.89 24.35 -3.58
N ALA A 30 -0.70 23.43 -2.64
CA ALA A 30 -0.64 22.00 -2.92
C ALA A 30 -1.96 21.47 -3.49
N ILE A 31 -3.10 21.87 -2.90
CA ILE A 31 -4.43 21.46 -3.37
C ILE A 31 -4.74 22.08 -4.73
N ALA A 32 -4.39 23.35 -4.98
CA ALA A 32 -4.58 23.95 -6.30
C ALA A 32 -3.73 23.23 -7.37
N LEU A 33 -2.49 22.84 -7.05
CA LEU A 33 -1.62 22.05 -7.94
C LEU A 33 -2.15 20.65 -8.23
N SER A 34 -2.97 20.06 -7.35
CA SER A 34 -3.65 18.79 -7.62
C SER A 34 -4.59 18.87 -8.84
N GLY A 35 -5.08 20.07 -9.15
CA GLY A 35 -6.01 20.34 -10.24
C GLY A 35 -7.45 19.87 -9.98
N GLN A 36 -7.74 19.21 -8.87
CA GLN A 36 -9.04 18.59 -8.60
C GLN A 36 -10.07 19.57 -8.01
N TYR A 37 -9.63 20.61 -7.28
CA TYR A 37 -10.52 21.49 -6.51
C TYR A 37 -10.40 22.95 -6.95
N ARG A 38 -11.49 23.70 -6.78
CA ARG A 38 -11.44 25.16 -6.57
C ARG A 38 -11.08 25.38 -5.11
N VAL A 39 -10.16 26.29 -4.85
CA VAL A 39 -9.66 26.56 -3.50
C VAL A 39 -10.14 27.92 -3.05
N GLN A 40 -10.75 27.98 -1.87
CA GLN A 40 -11.07 29.22 -1.17
C GLN A 40 -10.40 29.22 0.20
N VAL A 41 -9.68 30.29 0.54
CA VAL A 41 -9.01 30.49 1.82
C VAL A 41 -9.73 31.59 2.60
N LEU A 42 -10.15 31.27 3.83
CA LEU A 42 -10.84 32.19 4.73
C LEU A 42 -9.89 32.62 5.85
N GLU A 43 -9.64 33.91 5.96
CA GLU A 43 -8.76 34.49 6.98
C GLU A 43 -9.51 35.52 7.84
N ALA A 44 -9.38 35.39 9.16
CA ALA A 44 -10.02 36.28 10.11
C ALA A 44 -9.41 37.68 10.09
N ALA A 45 -8.10 37.80 9.89
CA ALA A 45 -7.41 39.08 9.83
C ALA A 45 -7.91 39.97 8.68
N SER A 46 -7.92 41.28 8.91
CA SER A 46 -8.34 42.28 7.92
C SER A 46 -7.32 42.50 6.80
N LYS A 47 -6.08 42.04 6.99
CA LYS A 47 -5.00 42.06 6.00
C LYS A 47 -4.22 40.76 6.09
N LEU A 48 -3.90 40.19 4.93
CA LEU A 48 -2.97 39.08 4.84
C LEU A 48 -1.56 39.56 5.13
N GLY A 49 -0.86 38.80 5.96
CA GLY A 49 0.54 39.06 6.25
C GLY A 49 0.96 38.38 7.54
N GLU A 50 2.25 38.14 7.65
CA GLU A 50 2.86 37.59 8.85
C GLU A 50 3.76 38.63 9.52
N ILE A 51 3.57 38.80 10.83
CA ILE A 51 4.44 39.61 11.66
C ILE A 51 5.41 38.65 12.32
N GLY A 52 6.67 38.61 11.90
CA GLY A 52 7.52 37.58 12.47
C GLY A 52 9.00 37.59 12.11
N ALA A 53 9.68 36.76 12.89
CA ALA A 53 11.11 36.50 12.93
C ALA A 53 11.54 35.53 11.81
N GLY A 54 12.80 35.09 11.86
CA GLY A 54 13.30 34.00 11.04
C GLY A 54 12.63 32.66 11.32
N ILE A 55 12.64 31.81 10.31
CA ILE A 55 12.33 30.39 10.40
C ILE A 55 13.39 29.59 9.64
N GLN A 56 13.61 28.36 10.07
CA GLN A 56 14.50 27.40 9.41
C GLN A 56 13.67 26.37 8.65
N LEU A 57 14.09 26.01 7.45
CA LEU A 57 13.42 25.07 6.55
C LEU A 57 14.40 23.97 6.17
N SER A 58 14.18 22.78 6.70
CA SER A 58 14.92 21.57 6.33
C SER A 58 14.49 21.01 4.97
N SER A 59 15.26 20.06 4.44
CA SER A 59 15.10 19.50 3.08
C SER A 59 13.74 18.87 2.80
N ASN A 60 13.05 18.35 3.83
CA ASN A 60 11.68 17.84 3.74
C ASN A 60 10.68 18.92 3.33
N CYS A 61 10.97 20.18 3.63
CA CYS A 61 10.13 21.34 3.35
C CYS A 61 10.61 22.12 2.11
N SER A 62 11.91 22.43 2.01
CA SER A 62 12.44 23.18 0.86
C SER A 62 12.22 22.45 -0.46
N ARG A 63 12.31 21.11 -0.48
CA ARG A 63 11.95 20.28 -1.64
C ARG A 63 10.53 20.54 -2.12
N LEU A 64 9.57 20.59 -1.21
CA LEU A 64 8.16 20.85 -1.55
C LEU A 64 8.02 22.25 -2.13
N LEU A 65 8.62 23.26 -1.51
CA LEU A 65 8.59 24.64 -2.01
C LEU A 65 9.18 24.77 -3.42
N ILE A 66 10.29 24.09 -3.70
CA ILE A 66 10.90 24.04 -5.05
C ILE A 66 9.95 23.34 -6.03
N ARG A 67 9.43 22.17 -5.66
CA ARG A 67 8.53 21.37 -6.51
C ARG A 67 7.22 22.10 -6.82
N TRP A 68 6.70 22.87 -5.87
CA TRP A 68 5.51 23.71 -6.03
C TRP A 68 5.78 25.00 -6.81
N GLY A 69 7.04 25.28 -7.17
CA GLY A 69 7.44 26.49 -7.90
C GLY A 69 7.41 27.75 -7.06
N CYS A 70 7.51 27.62 -5.73
CA CYS A 70 7.61 28.76 -4.82
C CYS A 70 9.03 29.35 -4.80
N ASP A 71 10.05 28.59 -5.17
CA ASP A 71 11.46 28.99 -5.18
C ASP A 71 11.71 30.27 -6.00
N LYS A 72 10.98 30.48 -7.08
CA LYS A 72 11.05 31.70 -7.91
C LYS A 72 10.73 32.99 -7.13
N PHE A 73 9.92 32.91 -6.07
CA PHE A 73 9.59 34.03 -5.19
C PHE A 73 10.57 34.16 -4.01
N LEU A 74 11.43 33.15 -3.81
CA LEU A 74 12.26 32.97 -2.62
C LEU A 74 13.75 33.13 -2.87
N ARG A 75 14.21 32.94 -4.11
CA ARG A 75 15.64 32.81 -4.47
C ARG A 75 16.56 33.87 -3.86
N ASP A 76 16.16 35.14 -3.90
CA ASP A 76 16.99 36.25 -3.39
C ASP A 76 16.80 36.52 -1.88
N LYS A 77 15.87 35.82 -1.24
CA LYS A 77 15.45 36.04 0.14
C LYS A 77 15.96 34.96 1.11
N VAL A 78 16.15 33.75 0.61
CA VAL A 78 16.66 32.62 1.40
C VAL A 78 18.15 32.76 1.69
N VAL A 79 18.60 32.17 2.78
CA VAL A 79 20.02 31.99 3.10
C VAL A 79 20.26 30.51 3.32
N ALA A 80 21.21 29.92 2.59
CA ALA A 80 21.66 28.55 2.81
C ALA A 80 22.85 28.56 3.79
N PRO A 81 22.70 28.10 5.05
CA PRO A 81 23.82 28.01 5.99
C PRO A 81 24.84 26.99 5.51
N ARG A 82 26.13 27.26 5.74
CA ARG A 82 27.18 26.27 5.48
C ARG A 82 27.29 25.31 6.65
N HIS A 83 27.24 25.84 7.87
CA HIS A 83 27.39 25.09 9.09
C HIS A 83 26.27 25.35 10.10
N GLY A 84 25.94 24.33 10.88
CA GLY A 84 25.08 24.40 12.06
C GLY A 84 25.92 24.12 13.31
N ARG A 85 26.07 25.14 14.15
CA ARG A 85 26.92 25.10 15.34
C ARG A 85 26.13 25.12 16.62
N VAL A 86 26.47 24.19 17.52
CA VAL A 86 26.03 24.23 18.92
C VAL A 86 27.20 24.71 19.76
N CYS A 87 26.97 25.72 20.60
CA CYS A 87 27.97 26.39 21.40
C CYS A 87 27.64 26.27 22.88
N ARG A 88 28.68 26.23 23.71
CA ARG A 88 28.56 26.30 25.17
C ARG A 88 28.23 27.72 25.60
N TRP A 89 27.21 27.92 26.45
CA TRP A 89 26.78 29.24 26.88
C TRP A 89 27.86 30.07 27.59
N GLN A 90 28.70 29.43 28.41
CA GLN A 90 29.61 30.11 29.33
C GLN A 90 30.76 30.80 28.60
N ASN A 91 31.39 30.11 27.64
CA ASN A 91 32.62 30.56 26.99
C ASN A 91 32.51 30.63 25.46
N GLY A 92 31.38 30.23 24.87
CA GLY A 92 31.19 30.18 23.43
C GLY A 92 31.90 29.03 22.73
N GLU A 93 32.46 28.06 23.47
CA GLU A 93 33.13 26.90 22.88
C GLU A 93 32.19 26.15 21.93
N ILE A 94 32.65 25.85 20.72
CA ILE A 94 31.87 25.07 19.76
C ILE A 94 31.87 23.61 20.23
N LEU A 95 30.68 23.14 20.62
CA LEU A 95 30.44 21.76 21.00
C LEU A 95 30.22 20.87 19.78
N THR A 96 29.60 21.40 18.72
CA THR A 96 29.35 20.68 17.48
C THR A 96 29.43 21.66 16.31
N ASP A 97 30.05 21.22 15.21
CA ASP A 97 30.05 21.92 13.93
C ASP A 97 29.63 20.95 12.81
N ARG A 98 28.38 21.08 12.34
CA ARG A 98 27.80 20.21 11.30
C ARG A 98 27.75 20.93 9.97
N ILE A 99 28.28 20.30 8.92
CA ILE A 99 28.07 20.76 7.54
C ILE A 99 26.58 20.59 7.20
N MET A 100 25.93 21.70 6.85
CA MET A 100 24.52 21.72 6.46
C MET A 100 24.37 21.72 4.95
N ASN A 101 24.87 22.75 4.26
CA ASN A 101 24.95 22.78 2.80
C ASN A 101 26.43 22.74 2.35
N PRO A 102 26.79 21.93 1.34
CA PRO A 102 25.90 21.22 0.39
C PRO A 102 25.38 19.84 0.85
N SER A 103 25.75 19.35 2.04
CA SER A 103 25.40 18.00 2.49
C SER A 103 23.88 17.68 2.42
N ALA A 104 23.02 18.64 2.72
CA ALA A 104 21.57 18.51 2.61
C ALA A 104 21.11 18.29 1.17
N GLU A 105 21.67 19.02 0.19
CA GLU A 105 21.37 18.84 -1.22
C GLU A 105 21.87 17.49 -1.73
N GLU A 106 23.10 17.12 -1.36
CA GLU A 106 23.72 15.85 -1.75
C GLU A 106 22.97 14.63 -1.20
N ARG A 107 22.53 14.69 0.06
CA ARG A 107 21.86 13.57 0.73
C ARG A 107 20.36 13.50 0.44
N PHE A 108 19.68 14.64 0.33
CA PHE A 108 18.22 14.70 0.34
C PHE A 108 17.62 15.38 -0.89
N GLY A 109 18.45 15.79 -1.86
CA GLY A 109 18.02 16.41 -3.11
C GLY A 109 17.48 17.83 -2.98
N ALA A 110 17.56 18.44 -1.78
CA ALA A 110 17.12 19.80 -1.54
C ALA A 110 17.89 20.48 -0.40
N PRO A 111 18.11 21.81 -0.48
CA PRO A 111 18.90 22.55 0.50
C PRO A 111 18.23 22.73 1.86
N TYR A 112 19.02 23.04 2.86
CA TYR A 112 18.53 23.63 4.10
C TYR A 112 18.51 25.16 3.96
N TRP A 113 17.40 25.83 4.31
CA TRP A 113 17.25 27.28 4.19
C TRP A 113 16.90 27.97 5.50
N HIS A 114 17.37 29.20 5.63
CA HIS A 114 16.82 30.21 6.54
C HIS A 114 16.03 31.24 5.75
N ILE A 115 14.89 31.65 6.30
CA ILE A 115 14.07 32.66 5.67
C ILE A 115 13.28 33.47 6.68
N HIS A 116 13.01 34.73 6.35
CA HIS A 116 12.09 35.54 7.13
C HIS A 116 10.65 35.03 6.94
N ARG A 117 9.91 34.82 8.03
CA ARG A 117 8.58 34.20 7.99
C ARG A 117 7.60 34.94 7.06
N ALA A 118 7.64 36.27 7.07
CA ALA A 118 6.80 37.09 6.18
C ALA A 118 7.13 36.90 4.69
N ASP A 119 8.40 36.63 4.35
CA ASP A 119 8.82 36.42 2.96
C ASP A 119 8.37 35.04 2.45
N LEU A 120 8.41 34.02 3.32
CA LEU A 120 7.85 32.70 3.03
C LEU A 120 6.32 32.74 2.87
N HIS A 121 5.65 33.44 3.78
CA HIS A 121 4.19 33.65 3.74
C HIS A 121 3.78 34.32 2.43
N GLN A 122 4.45 35.43 2.07
CA GLN A 122 4.16 36.14 0.83
C GLN A 122 4.40 35.26 -0.41
N ALA A 123 5.47 34.46 -0.44
CA ALA A 123 5.73 33.57 -1.56
C ALA A 123 4.65 32.50 -1.76
N LEU A 124 4.15 31.90 -0.67
CA LEU A 124 3.03 30.95 -0.73
C LEU A 124 1.74 31.65 -1.14
N LEU A 125 1.49 32.85 -0.64
CA LEU A 125 0.34 33.69 -1.01
C LEU A 125 0.35 34.02 -2.50
N ASP A 126 1.45 34.55 -3.01
CA ASP A 126 1.63 34.89 -4.43
C ASP A 126 1.43 33.65 -5.29
N ARG A 127 1.98 32.50 -4.86
CA ARG A 127 1.81 31.23 -5.57
C ARG A 127 0.37 30.73 -5.54
N ALA A 128 -0.34 30.84 -4.43
CA ALA A 128 -1.74 30.44 -4.33
C ALA A 128 -2.63 31.28 -5.24
N ILE A 129 -2.40 32.60 -5.29
CA ILE A 129 -3.10 33.52 -6.19
C ILE A 129 -2.79 33.19 -7.67
N GLU A 130 -1.51 32.93 -8.00
CA GLU A 130 -1.11 32.55 -9.35
C GLU A 130 -1.82 31.27 -9.82
N LEU A 131 -2.11 30.34 -8.90
CA LEU A 131 -2.82 29.09 -9.15
C LEU A 131 -4.36 29.25 -9.12
N GLY A 132 -4.87 30.45 -8.88
CA GLY A 132 -6.30 30.77 -8.92
C GLY A 132 -7.06 30.46 -7.63
N ALA A 133 -6.39 30.35 -6.49
CA ALA A 133 -7.07 30.31 -5.19
C ALA A 133 -7.82 31.63 -4.94
N ASP A 134 -9.02 31.54 -4.38
CA ASP A 134 -9.79 32.69 -3.87
C ASP A 134 -9.42 32.95 -2.41
N LEU A 135 -9.12 34.19 -2.04
CA LEU A 135 -8.68 34.56 -0.70
C LEU A 135 -9.58 35.63 -0.11
N ARG A 136 -10.16 35.34 1.05
CA ARG A 136 -11.12 36.22 1.72
C ARG A 136 -10.65 36.57 3.12
N THR A 137 -10.25 37.82 3.32
CA THR A 137 -9.98 38.43 4.63
C THR A 137 -11.26 38.87 5.35
N ASN A 138 -11.19 39.18 6.64
CA ASN A 138 -12.35 39.47 7.49
C ASN A 138 -13.40 38.34 7.46
N ALA A 139 -12.96 37.10 7.26
CA ALA A 139 -13.79 35.90 7.22
C ALA A 139 -13.51 35.03 8.46
N CYS A 140 -13.82 35.57 9.63
CA CYS A 140 -13.66 34.85 10.89
C CYS A 140 -14.69 33.71 10.98
N VAL A 141 -14.23 32.45 10.96
CA VAL A 141 -15.09 31.28 11.13
C VAL A 141 -15.43 31.09 12.61
N THR A 142 -16.72 30.99 12.91
CA THR A 142 -17.23 30.85 14.29
C THR A 142 -17.86 29.49 14.57
N LYS A 143 -18.40 28.83 13.54
CA LYS A 143 -19.00 27.50 13.64
C LYS A 143 -18.62 26.66 12.42
N VAL A 144 -18.43 25.36 12.64
CA VAL A 144 -18.22 24.36 11.59
C VAL A 144 -19.29 23.28 11.71
N GLN A 145 -19.85 22.88 10.58
CA GLN A 145 -20.63 21.66 10.46
C GLN A 145 -19.80 20.65 9.65
N VAL A 146 -19.49 19.53 10.29
CA VAL A 146 -18.81 18.41 9.62
C VAL A 146 -19.80 17.77 8.66
N GLY A 147 -19.40 17.64 7.39
CA GLY A 147 -20.13 16.87 6.38
C GLY A 147 -19.69 15.41 6.38
N ASP A 148 -20.60 14.51 5.99
CA ASP A 148 -20.36 13.07 5.80
C ASP A 148 -20.52 12.67 4.33
N ALA A 149 -20.64 11.36 4.05
CA ALA A 149 -20.77 10.87 2.67
C ALA A 149 -21.97 11.47 1.92
N ASP A 150 -23.05 11.79 2.64
CA ASP A 150 -24.33 12.25 2.09
C ASP A 150 -24.55 13.77 2.25
N THR A 151 -23.70 14.46 3.02
CA THR A 151 -23.84 15.89 3.35
C THR A 151 -22.56 16.69 3.13
N SER A 152 -22.69 17.91 2.58
CA SER A 152 -21.56 18.84 2.43
C SER A 152 -21.08 19.37 3.78
N ALA A 153 -19.79 19.66 3.91
CA ALA A 153 -19.27 20.39 5.05
C ALA A 153 -19.60 21.88 4.91
N SER A 154 -19.75 22.59 6.02
CA SER A 154 -20.00 24.04 5.97
C SER A 154 -19.35 24.81 7.12
N VAL A 155 -19.12 26.10 6.88
CA VAL A 155 -18.61 27.04 7.88
C VAL A 155 -19.52 28.25 7.99
N THR A 156 -19.75 28.70 9.22
CA THR A 156 -20.45 29.97 9.49
C THR A 156 -19.45 31.03 9.90
N LEU A 157 -19.50 32.18 9.23
CA LEU A 157 -18.68 33.35 9.51
C LEU A 157 -19.28 34.17 10.66
N GLU A 158 -18.47 35.01 11.30
CA GLU A 158 -18.91 35.98 12.32
C GLU A 158 -19.99 36.93 11.79
N SER A 159 -19.98 37.21 10.48
CA SER A 159 -21.04 37.98 9.81
C SER A 159 -22.41 37.31 9.78
N GLY A 160 -22.50 36.01 10.10
CA GLY A 160 -23.70 35.18 9.99
C GLY A 160 -23.85 34.45 8.65
N GLU A 161 -23.02 34.74 7.66
CA GLU A 161 -22.97 34.02 6.38
C GLU A 161 -22.49 32.57 6.57
N THR A 162 -23.15 31.62 5.90
CA THR A 162 -22.75 30.21 5.86
C THR A 162 -22.26 29.86 4.46
N LEU A 163 -21.13 29.15 4.39
CA LEU A 163 -20.50 28.71 3.16
C LEU A 163 -20.40 27.18 3.15
N ASP A 164 -20.95 26.55 2.11
CA ASP A 164 -20.87 25.10 1.89
C ASP A 164 -19.63 24.73 1.07
N CYS A 165 -19.08 23.54 1.32
CA CYS A 165 -17.93 23.00 0.60
C CYS A 165 -17.91 21.47 0.57
N ASP A 166 -17.16 20.94 -0.39
CA ASP A 166 -16.96 19.49 -0.55
C ASP A 166 -15.86 18.96 0.36
N LEU A 167 -14.86 19.81 0.65
CA LEU A 167 -13.73 19.53 1.54
C LEU A 167 -13.47 20.74 2.42
N LEU A 168 -13.45 20.53 3.74
CA LEU A 168 -13.08 21.54 4.71
C LEU A 168 -11.71 21.21 5.33
N ILE A 169 -10.79 22.18 5.28
CA ILE A 169 -9.44 22.04 5.84
C ILE A 169 -9.26 23.06 6.97
N GLY A 170 -9.10 22.57 8.20
CA GLY A 170 -8.73 23.37 9.37
C GLY A 170 -7.22 23.59 9.43
N ALA A 171 -6.79 24.82 9.14
CA ALA A 171 -5.40 25.28 9.22
C ALA A 171 -5.28 26.57 10.07
N ASP A 172 -6.19 26.74 11.02
CA ASP A 172 -6.44 27.93 11.84
C ASP A 172 -5.64 27.96 13.16
N GLY A 173 -4.56 27.18 13.21
CA GLY A 173 -3.51 27.25 14.21
C GLY A 173 -3.87 26.67 15.59
N ILE A 174 -3.01 26.94 16.57
CA ILE A 174 -3.10 26.29 17.88
C ILE A 174 -4.43 26.54 18.62
N ARG A 175 -5.15 27.63 18.32
CA ARG A 175 -6.46 27.96 18.88
C ARG A 175 -7.63 27.58 17.96
N SER A 176 -7.42 26.56 17.12
CA SER A 176 -8.34 26.12 16.06
C SER A 176 -9.80 26.00 16.50
N LYS A 177 -10.67 26.75 15.81
CA LYS A 177 -12.13 26.63 15.88
C LYS A 177 -12.62 25.38 15.14
N VAL A 178 -11.93 24.98 14.06
CA VAL A 178 -12.27 23.75 13.33
C VAL A 178 -12.05 22.53 14.21
N ARG A 179 -10.88 22.41 14.85
CA ARG A 179 -10.58 21.34 15.81
C ARG A 179 -11.58 21.33 16.96
N ASN A 180 -11.86 22.48 17.58
CA ASN A 180 -12.80 22.54 18.69
C ASN A 180 -14.24 22.19 18.28
N SER A 181 -14.59 22.32 16.99
CA SER A 181 -15.89 21.87 16.48
C SER A 181 -15.93 20.36 16.28
N MET A 182 -14.82 19.76 15.82
CA MET A 182 -14.66 18.30 15.69
C MET A 182 -14.49 17.59 17.05
N PHE A 183 -13.92 18.28 18.03
CA PHE A 183 -13.61 17.78 19.37
C PHE A 183 -13.95 18.82 20.45
N PRO A 184 -15.22 18.99 20.81
CA PRO A 184 -15.66 20.00 21.78
C PRO A 184 -15.02 19.87 23.16
N ASP A 185 -14.73 18.64 23.58
CA ASP A 185 -14.14 18.33 24.89
C ASP A 185 -12.60 18.32 24.87
N PHE A 186 -11.97 18.66 23.74
CA PHE A 186 -10.51 18.70 23.66
C PHE A 186 -9.93 19.88 24.44
N GLU A 187 -8.80 19.65 25.10
CA GLU A 187 -8.24 20.65 26.00
C GLU A 187 -7.74 21.91 25.28
N ALA A 188 -7.89 23.04 25.97
CA ALA A 188 -7.36 24.31 25.50
C ALA A 188 -5.81 24.32 25.54
N PRO A 189 -5.14 25.07 24.65
CA PRO A 189 -3.69 25.20 24.66
C PRO A 189 -3.15 25.66 26.02
N ARG A 190 -2.14 24.97 26.52
CA ARG A 190 -1.57 25.21 27.86
C ARG A 190 -0.19 25.84 27.76
N PRO A 191 0.17 26.79 28.65
CA PRO A 191 1.52 27.31 28.71
C PRO A 191 2.50 26.21 29.13
N THR A 192 3.68 26.16 28.50
CA THR A 192 4.72 25.16 28.85
C THR A 192 5.60 25.57 30.01
N GLY A 193 5.43 26.79 30.51
CA GLY A 193 6.33 27.43 31.47
C GLY A 193 7.60 28.01 30.84
N ASP A 194 7.63 28.22 29.51
CA ASP A 194 8.72 28.92 28.83
C ASP A 194 8.22 30.14 28.05
N LEU A 195 9.08 31.15 27.96
CA LEU A 195 8.96 32.30 27.09
C LEU A 195 10.03 32.27 26.00
N ALA A 196 9.69 32.87 24.87
CA ALA A 196 10.64 33.17 23.82
C ALA A 196 10.67 34.67 23.50
N TYR A 197 11.87 35.26 23.47
CA TYR A 197 12.07 36.56 22.84
C TYR A 197 12.56 36.39 21.42
N ARG A 198 12.16 37.33 20.56
CA ARG A 198 12.63 37.42 19.18
C ARG A 198 13.04 38.85 18.90
N PHE A 199 14.22 39.01 18.31
CA PHE A 199 14.70 40.29 17.79
C PHE A 199 15.62 40.07 16.59
N ARG A 200 15.96 41.16 15.92
CA ARG A 200 16.84 41.14 14.75
C ARG A 200 17.91 42.21 14.92
N VAL A 201 19.04 41.98 14.28
CA VAL A 201 20.16 42.92 14.20
C VAL A 201 20.53 43.06 12.72
N ASN A 202 20.86 44.26 12.26
CA ASN A 202 21.37 44.39 10.89
C ASN A 202 22.74 43.74 10.82
N THR A 203 23.02 42.99 9.75
CA THR A 203 24.31 42.31 9.61
C THR A 203 25.48 43.32 9.65
N ALA A 204 25.30 44.54 9.13
CA ALA A 204 26.30 45.60 9.19
C ALA A 204 26.69 45.98 10.64
N ASP A 205 25.73 45.96 11.56
CA ASP A 205 25.94 46.28 12.99
C ASP A 205 26.62 45.13 13.75
N LEU A 206 26.85 43.98 13.10
CA LEU A 206 27.68 42.89 13.61
C LEU A 206 29.12 43.00 13.12
N LEU A 207 29.34 43.56 11.92
CA LEU A 207 30.65 43.65 11.28
C LEU A 207 31.56 44.73 11.90
N ASP A 208 30.98 45.68 12.65
CA ASP A 208 31.70 46.75 13.34
C ASP A 208 32.30 46.32 14.70
N ASP A 209 31.97 45.11 15.18
CA ASP A 209 32.40 44.55 16.46
C ASP A 209 33.20 43.27 16.21
N GLU A 210 34.49 43.26 16.54
CA GLU A 210 35.40 42.12 16.30
C GLU A 210 34.91 40.79 16.93
N ILE A 211 34.10 40.84 18.01
CA ILE A 211 33.53 39.64 18.64
C ILE A 211 32.31 39.11 17.87
N LEU A 212 31.49 40.01 17.30
CA LEU A 212 30.28 39.65 16.56
C LEU A 212 30.53 39.44 15.06
N LYS A 213 31.60 39.99 14.52
CA LYS A 213 31.98 39.95 13.10
C LYS A 213 31.93 38.55 12.48
N PRO A 214 32.38 37.46 13.15
CA PRO A 214 32.23 36.11 12.59
C PRO A 214 30.77 35.69 12.32
N LEU A 215 29.81 36.20 13.11
CA LEU A 215 28.36 36.00 12.92
C LEU A 215 27.81 36.81 11.75
N GLY A 216 28.49 37.88 11.34
CA GLY A 216 28.13 38.74 10.21
C GLY A 216 28.77 38.31 8.87
N GLU A 217 29.89 37.60 8.90
CA GLU A 217 30.61 37.14 7.70
C GLU A 217 30.14 35.77 7.19
N ASN A 218 29.67 34.90 8.09
CA ASN A 218 29.30 33.52 7.75
C ASN A 218 27.81 33.27 7.94
N PRO A 219 27.11 32.64 6.98
CA PRO A 219 25.67 32.40 7.06
C PRO A 219 25.27 31.26 8.00
N ASP A 220 26.16 30.88 8.92
CA ASP A 220 26.02 29.71 9.77
C ASP A 220 24.94 29.92 10.84
N THR A 221 24.39 28.82 11.34
CA THR A 221 23.52 28.85 12.52
C THR A 221 24.36 28.69 13.77
N HIS A 222 24.09 29.50 14.78
CA HIS A 222 24.70 29.36 16.11
C HIS A 222 23.62 29.15 17.15
N SER A 223 23.76 28.10 17.98
CA SER A 223 22.86 27.82 19.09
C SER A 223 23.66 27.68 20.38
N TRP A 224 23.55 28.64 21.28
CA TRP A 224 24.26 28.59 22.58
C TRP A 224 23.36 27.97 23.64
N TRP A 225 23.79 26.83 24.20
CA TRP A 225 23.02 26.01 25.14
C TRP A 225 23.53 26.16 26.57
N GLY A 226 22.63 26.36 27.52
CA GLY A 226 22.96 26.54 28.94
C GLY A 226 21.82 26.21 29.91
N PRO A 227 22.06 26.39 31.22
CA PRO A 227 21.13 26.03 32.28
C PRO A 227 19.77 26.73 32.13
N GLY A 228 18.72 25.93 31.90
CA GLY A 228 17.33 26.38 31.81
C GLY A 228 16.99 27.24 30.58
N LYS A 229 17.96 27.64 29.75
CA LYS A 229 17.75 28.57 28.66
C LYS A 229 18.75 28.40 27.52
N HIS A 230 18.39 28.85 26.32
CA HIS A 230 19.28 28.84 25.17
C HIS A 230 18.97 30.01 24.22
N ILE A 231 19.88 30.29 23.29
CA ILE A 231 19.73 31.32 22.26
C ILE A 231 20.11 30.73 20.90
N VAL A 232 19.40 31.12 19.84
CA VAL A 232 19.63 30.70 18.46
C VAL A 232 19.77 31.92 17.58
N GLY A 233 20.84 31.98 16.79
CA GLY A 233 21.17 33.05 15.86
C GLY A 233 21.38 32.52 14.44
N TYR A 234 20.86 33.22 13.43
CA TYR A 234 21.10 32.89 12.02
C TYR A 234 20.69 34.03 11.08
N MET A 235 21.29 34.07 9.89
CA MET A 235 21.02 35.12 8.89
C MET A 235 19.72 34.92 8.11
N LEU A 236 19.11 36.03 7.69
CA LEU A 236 17.92 36.12 6.83
C LEU A 236 18.11 37.13 5.69
N ARG A 237 17.15 37.17 4.75
CA ARG A 237 17.03 38.16 3.67
C ARG A 237 18.34 38.38 2.93
N GLY A 238 18.87 37.31 2.32
CA GLY A 238 20.11 37.40 1.56
C GLY A 238 21.29 37.91 2.39
N LYS A 239 21.34 37.54 3.68
CA LYS A 239 22.40 37.90 4.66
C LYS A 239 22.38 39.35 5.14
N GLN A 240 21.30 40.09 4.93
CA GLN A 240 21.19 41.50 5.37
C GLN A 240 20.78 41.66 6.84
N MET A 241 20.16 40.65 7.44
CA MET A 241 19.72 40.66 8.83
C MET A 241 20.14 39.39 9.56
N TYR A 242 20.47 39.53 10.83
CA TYR A 242 20.71 38.43 11.76
C TYR A 242 19.53 38.30 12.71
N ASN A 243 18.92 37.12 12.72
CA ASN A 243 17.76 36.80 13.54
C ASN A 243 18.19 36.14 14.83
N VAL A 244 17.58 36.55 15.94
CA VAL A 244 17.89 36.03 17.26
C VAL A 244 16.62 35.58 17.95
N ILE A 245 16.64 34.35 18.46
CA ILE A 245 15.56 33.74 19.23
C ILE A 245 16.14 33.31 20.56
N THR A 246 15.58 33.79 21.66
CA THR A 246 15.96 33.38 23.00
C THR A 246 14.82 32.55 23.59
N LEU A 247 15.15 31.52 24.38
CA LEU A 247 14.19 30.62 25.02
C LEU A 247 14.61 30.38 26.47
N PHE A 248 13.74 30.71 27.41
CA PHE A 248 14.00 30.66 28.86
C PHE A 248 12.69 30.47 29.64
N PRO A 249 12.73 30.17 30.95
CA PRO A 249 11.51 29.93 31.73
C PRO A 249 10.61 31.16 31.81
N ASP A 250 9.30 30.96 31.81
CA ASP A 250 8.31 32.02 31.97
C ASP A 250 8.43 32.67 33.36
N ASP A 251 8.59 33.98 33.37
CA ASP A 251 8.75 34.83 34.56
C ASP A 251 7.41 35.41 35.06
N GLY A 252 6.30 35.09 34.39
CA GLY A 252 4.97 35.61 34.68
C GLY A 252 4.72 37.02 34.14
N SER A 253 5.68 37.65 33.45
CA SER A 253 5.60 39.04 32.99
C SER A 253 4.49 39.31 31.97
N LEU A 254 3.94 38.27 31.36
CA LEU A 254 2.81 38.37 30.42
C LEU A 254 1.43 38.11 31.06
N GLY A 255 1.32 37.80 32.36
CA GLY A 255 0.02 37.51 33.00
C GLY A 255 -0.72 36.38 32.28
N ASP A 256 -1.91 36.64 31.72
CA ASP A 256 -2.65 35.69 30.87
C ASP A 256 -2.41 35.88 29.36
N ALA A 257 -1.74 36.97 28.96
CA ALA A 257 -1.42 37.23 27.56
C ALA A 257 -0.41 36.20 27.02
N THR A 258 -0.53 35.86 25.73
CA THR A 258 0.39 34.93 25.05
C THR A 258 1.49 35.64 24.27
N ARG A 259 1.38 36.97 24.12
CA ARG A 259 2.36 37.82 23.44
C ARG A 259 2.40 39.18 24.10
N GLY A 260 3.57 39.80 24.13
CA GLY A 260 3.76 41.18 24.61
C GLY A 260 5.09 41.76 24.16
N THR A 261 5.36 43.00 24.58
CA THR A 261 6.66 43.66 24.38
C THR A 261 7.61 43.30 25.52
N GLY A 262 8.91 43.36 25.25
CA GLY A 262 9.94 43.21 26.28
C GLY A 262 10.98 44.30 26.22
N THR A 263 11.80 44.41 27.27
CA THR A 263 12.87 45.41 27.37
C THR A 263 14.24 44.77 27.15
N ILE A 264 15.22 45.59 26.75
CA ILE A 264 16.61 45.12 26.60
C ILE A 264 17.19 44.78 27.97
N GLU A 265 16.88 45.58 29.01
CA GLU A 265 17.33 45.37 30.39
C GLU A 265 16.94 43.99 30.88
N HIS A 266 15.72 43.56 30.61
CA HIS A 266 15.27 42.23 31.00
C HIS A 266 16.04 41.11 30.28
N LEU A 267 16.38 41.28 29.00
CA LEU A 267 17.24 40.32 28.31
C LEU A 267 18.66 40.30 28.86
N LYS A 268 19.22 41.47 29.22
CA LYS A 268 20.53 41.56 29.87
C LYS A 268 20.54 40.83 31.20
N ASP A 269 19.51 41.00 32.02
CA ASP A 269 19.38 40.30 33.31
C ASP A 269 19.27 38.79 33.12
N ILE A 270 18.48 38.33 32.14
CA ILE A 270 18.37 36.89 31.83
C ILE A 270 19.72 36.32 31.39
N TYR A 271 20.48 37.02 30.55
CA TYR A 271 21.69 36.48 29.92
C TYR A 271 22.98 37.01 30.55
N GLN A 272 22.91 37.58 31.75
CA GLN A 272 24.08 38.05 32.50
C GLN A 272 25.10 36.92 32.70
N GLY A 273 26.37 37.20 32.39
CA GLY A 273 27.47 36.26 32.57
C GLY A 273 27.58 35.20 31.48
N TRP A 274 26.81 35.32 30.39
CA TRP A 274 26.97 34.49 29.20
C TRP A 274 28.18 34.95 28.39
N CYS A 275 28.61 34.13 27.42
CA CYS A 275 29.80 34.45 26.65
C CYS A 275 29.71 35.82 25.95
N PRO A 276 30.86 36.50 25.70
CA PRO A 276 30.86 37.87 25.17
C PRO A 276 30.08 38.06 23.86
N GLN A 277 29.99 37.02 23.02
CA GLN A 277 29.18 37.05 21.80
C GLN A 277 27.69 37.23 22.09
N VAL A 278 27.14 36.54 23.10
CA VAL A 278 25.72 36.62 23.44
C VAL A 278 25.38 37.97 24.09
N GLU A 279 26.19 38.41 25.06
CA GLU A 279 25.95 39.70 25.73
C GLU A 279 26.00 40.87 24.74
N ARG A 280 27.01 40.89 23.84
CA ARG A 280 27.12 41.92 22.82
C ARG A 280 26.00 41.86 21.79
N LEU A 281 25.54 40.67 21.41
CA LEU A 281 24.42 40.50 20.49
C LEU A 281 23.12 41.08 21.08
N ILE A 282 22.87 40.87 22.38
CA ILE A 282 21.72 41.46 23.10
C ILE A 282 21.82 42.99 23.14
N ASN A 283 23.02 43.54 23.31
CA ASN A 283 23.23 45.00 23.28
C ASN A 283 22.94 45.64 21.92
N ARG A 284 22.92 44.86 20.83
CA ARG A 284 22.52 45.32 19.50
C ARG A 284 21.02 45.20 19.22
N ALA A 285 20.24 44.63 20.13
CA ALA A 285 18.80 44.58 20.00
C ALA A 285 18.18 45.99 20.08
N GLN A 286 17.05 46.19 19.41
CA GLN A 286 16.24 47.40 19.52
C GLN A 286 14.95 47.09 20.27
N GLU A 287 14.59 47.88 21.27
CA GLU A 287 13.39 47.65 22.08
C GLU A 287 12.10 47.57 21.25
N SER A 288 11.99 48.40 20.22
CA SER A 288 10.85 48.40 19.29
C SER A 288 10.63 47.07 18.56
N GLN A 289 11.63 46.18 18.56
CA GLN A 289 11.59 44.88 17.91
C GLN A 289 11.46 43.71 18.91
N LEU A 290 11.54 43.96 20.22
CA LEU A 290 11.53 42.92 21.25
C LEU A 290 10.12 42.44 21.54
N ILE A 291 9.81 41.26 21.03
CA ILE A 291 8.51 40.62 21.23
C ILE A 291 8.69 39.35 22.05
N LYS A 292 7.96 39.26 23.16
CA LYS A 292 7.83 38.05 23.99
C LYS A 292 6.69 37.18 23.50
N TRP A 293 6.88 35.87 23.52
CA TRP A 293 5.88 34.86 23.20
C TRP A 293 5.87 33.79 24.28
N LYS A 294 4.70 33.49 24.84
CA LYS A 294 4.52 32.24 25.61
C LYS A 294 4.53 31.06 24.67
N LEU A 295 5.32 30.05 25.05
CA LEU A 295 5.27 28.78 24.37
C LEU A 295 4.07 27.99 24.91
N MET A 296 3.22 27.60 23.97
CA MET A 296 1.96 26.92 24.23
C MET A 296 2.02 25.53 23.61
N ASP A 297 1.33 24.57 24.21
CA ASP A 297 1.36 23.17 23.79
C ASP A 297 -0.04 22.53 23.85
N LEU A 298 -0.21 21.44 23.11
CA LEU A 298 -1.38 20.57 23.11
C LEU A 298 -0.94 19.11 23.08
N PRO A 299 -1.64 18.20 23.76
CA PRO A 299 -1.40 16.76 23.63
C PRO A 299 -1.70 16.32 22.19
N PRO A 300 -1.12 15.19 21.74
CA PRO A 300 -1.45 14.63 20.45
C PRO A 300 -2.95 14.33 20.34
N LEU A 301 -3.56 14.75 19.22
CA LEU A 301 -4.95 14.42 18.91
C LEU A 301 -5.14 12.93 18.60
N GLU A 302 -6.33 12.41 18.87
CA GLU A 302 -6.69 11.03 18.56
C GLU A 302 -6.92 10.79 17.06
N ARG A 303 -7.51 11.75 16.35
CA ARG A 303 -7.72 11.67 14.89
C ARG A 303 -7.58 13.07 14.28
N TRP A 304 -7.20 13.14 13.00
CA TRP A 304 -7.00 14.41 12.29
C TRP A 304 -8.09 14.71 11.26
N ASN A 305 -9.02 13.78 11.07
CA ASN A 305 -10.14 13.93 10.14
C ASN A 305 -11.44 13.48 10.79
N ASP A 306 -12.54 14.02 10.29
CA ASP A 306 -13.91 13.61 10.60
C ASP A 306 -14.76 13.90 9.36
N GLY A 307 -15.26 12.85 8.71
CA GLY A 307 -15.94 12.95 7.41
C GLY A 307 -15.13 13.77 6.39
N ARG A 308 -15.76 14.82 5.85
CA ARG A 308 -15.18 15.75 4.87
C ARG A 308 -14.33 16.88 5.48
N CYS A 309 -14.04 16.82 6.78
CA CYS A 309 -13.24 17.82 7.49
C CYS A 309 -11.87 17.25 7.90
N VAL A 310 -10.79 17.97 7.60
CA VAL A 310 -9.40 17.55 7.84
C VAL A 310 -8.62 18.65 8.55
N LEU A 311 -7.79 18.30 9.53
CA LEU A 311 -6.89 19.22 10.23
C LEU A 311 -5.45 19.06 9.74
N LEU A 312 -4.73 20.17 9.62
CA LEU A 312 -3.29 20.18 9.34
C LEU A 312 -2.54 21.28 10.10
N GLY A 313 -1.22 21.12 10.20
CA GLY A 313 -0.35 22.05 10.92
C GLY A 313 -0.72 22.21 12.40
N ASP A 314 -0.54 23.41 12.93
CA ASP A 314 -0.77 23.74 14.35
C ASP A 314 -2.23 23.53 14.80
N ALA A 315 -3.18 23.36 13.88
CA ALA A 315 -4.55 22.99 14.23
C ALA A 315 -4.62 21.56 14.82
N CYS A 316 -3.70 20.66 14.46
CA CYS A 316 -3.67 19.29 14.98
C CYS A 316 -2.37 18.87 15.68
N HIS A 317 -1.21 19.40 15.29
CA HIS A 317 0.10 19.05 15.90
C HIS A 317 0.96 20.29 16.17
N PRO A 318 0.51 21.25 16.98
CA PRO A 318 1.34 22.40 17.32
C PRO A 318 2.64 21.93 18.00
N MET A 319 3.77 22.40 17.49
CA MET A 319 5.09 21.96 17.95
C MET A 319 5.86 23.09 18.62
N LEU A 320 6.55 22.76 19.71
CA LEU A 320 7.50 23.67 20.33
C LEU A 320 8.68 23.93 19.37
N PRO A 321 9.26 25.15 19.37
CA PRO A 321 10.24 25.57 18.37
C PRO A 321 11.61 24.88 18.48
N TYR A 322 11.79 23.95 19.42
CA TYR A 322 13.07 23.31 19.74
C TYR A 322 13.68 22.46 18.60
N LEU A 323 12.86 21.99 17.65
CA LEU A 323 13.31 21.27 16.45
C LEU A 323 13.15 22.07 15.14
N ALA A 324 12.56 23.27 15.20
CA ALA A 324 12.23 24.09 14.04
C ALA A 324 11.39 23.36 12.95
N GLN A 325 10.52 22.41 13.34
CA GLN A 325 9.76 21.59 12.39
C GLN A 325 8.29 21.94 12.22
N GLY A 326 7.69 22.83 13.03
CA GLY A 326 6.24 23.10 12.96
C GLY A 326 5.75 23.45 11.56
N SER A 327 6.38 24.44 10.91
CA SER A 327 6.00 24.82 9.53
C SER A 327 6.41 23.79 8.49
N CYS A 328 7.53 23.09 8.67
CA CYS A 328 7.93 21.99 7.77
C CYS A 328 6.90 20.87 7.78
N SER A 329 6.45 20.44 8.96
CA SER A 329 5.41 19.42 9.14
C SER A 329 4.09 19.85 8.53
N ALA A 330 3.68 21.11 8.68
CA ALA A 330 2.47 21.63 8.04
C ALA A 330 2.53 21.59 6.50
N MET A 331 3.71 21.78 5.91
CA MET A 331 3.90 21.64 4.45
C MET A 331 3.94 20.17 4.03
N GLU A 332 4.56 19.29 4.82
CA GLU A 332 4.46 17.84 4.60
C GLU A 332 2.99 17.39 4.58
N ASP A 333 2.16 17.92 5.49
CA ASP A 333 0.73 17.61 5.52
C ASP A 333 0.01 18.04 4.25
N ALA A 334 0.24 19.29 3.83
CA ALA A 334 -0.35 19.86 2.62
C ALA A 334 -0.01 19.03 1.38
N GLY A 335 1.27 18.67 1.21
CA GLY A 335 1.71 17.84 0.09
C GLY A 335 1.13 16.43 0.12
N PHE A 336 1.14 15.79 1.29
CA PHE A 336 0.61 14.43 1.44
C PHE A 336 -0.89 14.38 1.13
N LEU A 337 -1.67 15.28 1.75
CA LEU A 337 -3.11 15.37 1.53
C LEU A 337 -3.44 15.67 0.07
N ALA A 338 -2.71 16.59 -0.57
CA ALA A 338 -2.92 16.93 -1.97
C ALA A 338 -2.68 15.75 -2.91
N GLU A 339 -1.65 14.94 -2.69
CA GLU A 339 -1.42 13.73 -3.50
C GLU A 339 -2.50 12.66 -3.25
N CYS A 340 -2.97 12.47 -2.02
CA CYS A 340 -4.12 11.61 -1.75
C CYS A 340 -5.35 12.06 -2.55
N LEU A 341 -5.71 13.34 -2.47
CA LEU A 341 -6.87 13.90 -3.16
C LEU A 341 -6.74 13.87 -4.69
N LYS A 342 -5.52 14.09 -5.21
CA LYS A 342 -5.21 14.01 -6.64
C LYS A 342 -5.45 12.62 -7.21
N HIS A 343 -5.09 11.58 -6.46
CA HIS A 343 -5.19 10.19 -6.88
C HIS A 343 -6.52 9.51 -6.49
N LEU A 344 -7.32 10.15 -5.62
CA LEU A 344 -8.62 9.69 -5.13
C LEU A 344 -9.75 10.70 -5.46
N PRO A 345 -9.96 11.05 -6.74
CA PRO A 345 -10.95 12.07 -7.10
C PRO A 345 -12.35 11.65 -6.64
N GLY A 346 -13.03 12.53 -5.89
CA GLY A 346 -14.37 12.29 -5.37
C GLY A 346 -14.44 11.34 -4.15
N ARG A 347 -13.31 10.86 -3.63
CA ARG A 347 -13.21 9.96 -2.45
C ARG A 347 -12.52 10.69 -1.29
N ILE A 348 -13.15 11.76 -0.81
CA ILE A 348 -12.54 12.72 0.11
C ILE A 348 -12.26 12.09 1.47
N GLU A 349 -13.21 11.30 1.96
CA GLU A 349 -13.15 10.60 3.24
C GLU A 349 -12.00 9.60 3.25
N THR A 350 -11.88 8.79 2.19
CA THR A 350 -10.77 7.84 2.02
C THR A 350 -9.42 8.56 1.94
N ALA A 351 -9.34 9.66 1.19
CA ALA A 351 -8.12 10.46 1.11
C ALA A 351 -7.73 11.04 2.49
N ALA A 352 -8.71 11.53 3.25
CA ALA A 352 -8.52 12.06 4.60
C ALA A 352 -8.08 10.99 5.60
N GLU A 353 -8.63 9.78 5.51
CA GLU A 353 -8.25 8.63 6.33
C GLU A 353 -6.80 8.19 6.05
N ILE A 354 -6.41 8.05 4.78
CA ILE A 354 -5.04 7.70 4.40
C ILE A 354 -4.07 8.79 4.87
N TYR A 355 -4.39 10.06 4.62
CA TYR A 355 -3.61 11.19 5.14
C TYR A 355 -3.41 11.09 6.65
N SER A 356 -4.50 10.95 7.41
CA SER A 356 -4.49 10.87 8.87
C SER A 356 -3.68 9.68 9.37
N LYS A 357 -3.87 8.49 8.77
CA LYS A 357 -3.17 7.24 9.11
C LYS A 357 -1.65 7.36 9.01
N TYR A 358 -1.14 8.02 7.97
CA TYR A 358 0.30 8.09 7.71
C TYR A 358 0.97 9.33 8.32
N ARG A 359 0.28 10.48 8.31
CA ARG A 359 0.85 11.75 8.81
C ARG A 359 0.81 11.87 10.32
N LYS A 360 -0.26 11.40 10.97
CA LYS A 360 -0.42 11.52 12.43
C LYS A 360 0.74 10.91 13.22
N PRO A 361 1.16 9.65 12.99
CA PRO A 361 2.24 9.05 13.78
C PRO A 361 3.55 9.81 13.63
N ARG A 362 3.87 10.25 12.40
CA ARG A 362 5.09 11.01 12.10
C ARG A 362 5.10 12.37 12.79
N ALA A 363 4.08 13.19 12.60
CA ALA A 363 4.06 14.52 13.22
C ALA A 363 3.95 14.44 14.74
N THR A 364 3.20 13.49 15.29
CA THR A 364 3.14 13.23 16.74
C THR A 364 4.53 12.92 17.30
N LYS A 365 5.32 12.08 16.60
CA LYS A 365 6.70 11.76 16.98
C LYS A 365 7.56 13.04 16.99
N ILE A 366 7.47 13.90 15.97
CA ILE A 366 8.19 15.19 15.91
C ILE A 366 7.73 16.15 17.03
N GLN A 367 6.43 16.22 17.31
CA GLN A 367 5.85 17.06 18.35
C GLN A 367 6.39 16.67 19.74
N LEU A 368 6.32 15.38 20.08
CA LEU A 368 6.82 14.85 21.35
C LEU A 368 8.34 15.02 21.47
N PHE A 369 9.08 14.83 20.38
CA PHE A 369 10.52 15.07 20.39
C PHE A 369 10.90 16.53 20.52
N SER A 370 10.06 17.45 20.05
CA SER A 370 10.27 18.87 20.32
C SER A 370 10.23 19.16 21.83
N ARG A 371 9.41 18.43 22.61
CA ARG A 371 9.41 18.52 24.09
C ARG A 371 10.69 17.98 24.71
N GLN A 372 11.18 16.84 24.23
CA GLN A 372 12.42 16.25 24.75
C GLN A 372 13.65 17.09 24.41
N GLN A 373 13.65 17.72 23.22
CA GLN A 373 14.74 18.58 22.78
C GLN A 373 14.90 19.81 23.69
N ARG A 374 13.82 20.32 24.29
CA ARG A 374 13.89 21.34 25.36
C ARG A 374 14.83 20.91 26.48
N ILE A 375 14.58 19.73 27.06
CA ILE A 375 15.34 19.20 28.20
C ILE A 375 16.82 19.12 27.83
N ARG A 376 17.11 18.57 26.64
CA ARG A 376 18.49 18.46 26.15
C ARG A 376 19.15 19.84 26.01
N ASN A 377 18.49 20.83 25.42
CA ASN A 377 19.07 22.16 25.21
C ASN A 377 19.32 22.90 26.53
N HIS A 378 18.56 22.58 27.58
CA HIS A 378 18.45 23.36 28.82
C HIS A 378 19.03 22.68 30.07
N LEU A 379 19.79 21.59 29.91
CA LEU A 379 20.38 20.87 31.05
C LEU A 379 21.11 21.83 32.01
N PRO A 380 20.92 21.68 33.34
CA PRO A 380 21.72 22.42 34.31
C PRO A 380 23.19 21.99 34.20
N ASP A 381 24.07 22.88 34.61
CA ASP A 381 25.50 22.57 34.64
C ASP A 381 25.77 21.47 35.67
N GLY A 382 26.37 20.37 35.21
CA GLY A 382 26.53 19.16 36.01
C GLY A 382 26.91 17.95 35.17
N PRO A 383 26.94 16.74 35.77
CA PRO A 383 27.40 15.52 35.10
C PRO A 383 26.67 15.20 33.79
N GLU A 384 25.33 15.32 33.78
CA GLU A 384 24.52 15.04 32.57
C GLU A 384 24.83 16.01 31.43
N GLN A 385 25.07 17.29 31.74
CA GLN A 385 25.46 18.29 30.76
C GLN A 385 26.87 18.02 30.22
N GLN A 386 27.81 17.61 31.08
CA GLN A 386 29.18 17.26 30.66
C GLN A 386 29.19 16.06 29.72
N GLU A 387 28.38 15.04 30.02
CA GLU A 387 28.19 13.87 29.15
C GLU A 387 27.60 14.29 27.80
N ARG A 388 26.53 15.10 27.82
CA ARG A 388 25.92 15.65 26.60
C ARG A 388 26.93 16.42 25.76
N ASP A 389 27.73 17.29 26.36
CA ASP A 389 28.77 18.06 25.67
C ASP A 389 29.88 17.16 25.11
N ALA A 390 30.32 16.13 25.85
CA ALA A 390 31.31 15.17 25.38
C ALA A 390 30.81 14.40 24.14
N VAL A 391 29.54 13.98 24.17
CA VAL A 391 28.86 13.36 23.02
C VAL A 391 28.80 14.32 21.83
N LEU A 392 28.45 15.58 22.06
CA LEU A 392 28.37 16.59 21.00
C LEU A 392 29.75 16.86 20.37
N LYS A 393 30.84 16.80 21.14
CA LYS A 393 32.20 17.04 20.63
C LYS A 393 32.75 15.89 19.78
N ASN A 394 32.18 14.69 19.88
CA ASN A 394 32.69 13.52 19.19
C ASN A 394 31.77 13.12 18.01
N PRO A 395 32.18 13.33 16.74
CA PRO A 395 31.34 13.02 15.57
C PRO A 395 30.88 11.56 15.50
N ASP A 396 31.74 10.59 15.87
CA ASP A 396 31.39 9.17 15.86
C ASP A 396 30.35 8.84 16.93
N GLN A 397 30.45 9.50 18.10
CA GLN A 397 29.44 9.40 19.15
C GLN A 397 28.21 10.25 18.87
N GLN A 398 28.26 11.31 18.09
CA GLN A 398 27.03 12.00 17.67
C GLN A 398 26.12 11.02 16.96
N THR A 399 26.63 10.26 16.00
CA THR A 399 25.89 9.21 15.29
C THR A 399 25.40 8.07 16.19
N LYS A 400 26.18 7.67 17.21
CA LYS A 400 25.87 6.54 18.12
C LYS A 400 25.04 6.92 19.37
N ALA A 401 25.18 8.15 19.85
CA ALA A 401 24.45 8.71 20.98
C ALA A 401 23.14 9.38 20.53
N HIS A 402 22.89 9.43 19.22
CA HIS A 402 21.52 9.46 18.74
C HIS A 402 20.86 8.13 19.13
N VAL A 403 20.23 8.08 20.31
CA VAL A 403 19.30 7.02 20.78
C VAL A 403 18.08 6.89 19.84
N TRP A 404 18.05 7.61 18.73
CA TRP A 404 16.86 7.97 17.98
C TRP A 404 17.04 7.58 16.53
N THR A 405 16.47 6.44 16.20
CA THR A 405 16.32 5.97 14.84
C THR A 405 14.89 6.24 14.35
N TRP A 406 14.75 6.45 13.05
CA TRP A 406 13.48 6.30 12.38
C TRP A 406 13.39 4.88 11.86
N ASP A 407 12.36 4.13 12.26
CA ASP A 407 12.06 2.86 11.60
C ASP A 407 11.86 3.16 10.12
N SER A 408 12.58 2.44 9.27
CA SER A 408 12.51 2.66 7.84
C SER A 408 11.11 2.28 7.36
N THR A 409 10.47 3.15 6.56
CA THR A 409 9.12 2.88 6.05
C THR A 409 9.08 1.75 5.01
N ASP A 410 10.25 1.25 4.59
CA ASP A 410 10.47 0.16 3.63
C ASP A 410 11.05 -1.12 4.27
N GLY A 411 11.08 -1.23 5.61
CA GLY A 411 11.68 -2.38 6.30
C GLY A 411 13.22 -2.44 6.24
N GLY A 412 13.87 -1.40 5.71
CA GLY A 412 15.31 -1.19 5.76
C GLY A 412 15.86 -0.90 7.16
N PRO A 413 17.19 -0.84 7.33
CA PRO A 413 17.81 -0.52 8.60
C PRO A 413 17.33 0.84 9.10
N ALA A 414 17.11 0.95 10.41
CA ALA A 414 16.59 2.16 11.02
C ALA A 414 17.50 3.36 10.67
N GLN A 415 16.90 4.40 10.10
CA GLN A 415 17.63 5.55 9.58
C GLN A 415 18.14 6.42 10.72
N ASP A 416 19.30 7.06 10.52
CA ASP A 416 19.76 8.09 11.43
C ASP A 416 18.73 9.24 11.49
N TRP A 417 18.61 9.85 12.67
CA TRP A 417 17.66 10.92 12.96
C TRP A 417 17.58 12.01 11.87
N VAL A 418 18.73 12.42 11.32
CA VAL A 418 18.78 13.49 10.32
C VAL A 418 18.20 13.03 8.99
N THR A 419 18.51 11.81 8.56
CA THR A 419 17.92 11.21 7.35
C THR A 419 16.41 11.06 7.49
N GLY A 420 15.93 10.47 8.58
CA GLY A 420 14.50 10.24 8.75
C GLY A 420 13.68 11.53 8.94
N LEU A 421 14.28 12.60 9.51
CA LEU A 421 13.60 13.89 9.64
C LEU A 421 13.66 14.71 8.35
N HIS A 422 14.85 14.99 7.83
CA HIS A 422 15.05 15.91 6.71
C HIS A 422 14.88 15.24 5.33
N GLY A 423 15.12 13.94 5.22
CA GLY A 423 15.03 13.21 3.95
C GLY A 423 13.62 12.84 3.51
N TYR A 424 12.64 12.87 4.41
CA TYR A 424 11.27 12.41 4.16
C TYR A 424 10.57 13.20 3.04
N ASP A 425 10.09 12.50 2.02
CA ASP A 425 9.35 13.08 0.89
C ASP A 425 7.85 12.78 0.99
N ALA A 426 7.10 13.73 1.56
CA ALA A 426 5.69 13.55 1.89
C ALA A 426 4.80 13.19 0.69
N GLU A 427 5.04 13.78 -0.48
CA GLU A 427 4.27 13.47 -1.69
C GLU A 427 4.61 12.08 -2.23
N HIS A 428 5.88 11.69 -2.17
CA HIS A 428 6.30 10.34 -2.57
C HIS A 428 5.70 9.27 -1.64
N GLU A 429 5.71 9.53 -0.34
CA GLU A 429 5.13 8.63 0.67
C GLU A 429 3.60 8.56 0.57
N ALA A 430 2.92 9.65 0.18
CA ALA A 430 1.50 9.62 -0.16
C ALA A 430 1.23 8.71 -1.36
N VAL A 431 2.00 8.85 -2.44
CA VAL A 431 1.87 7.98 -3.63
C VAL A 431 2.12 6.52 -3.27
N LYS A 432 3.05 6.20 -2.36
CA LYS A 432 3.23 4.82 -1.85
C LYS A 432 2.01 4.36 -1.05
N ALA A 433 1.53 5.18 -0.13
CA ALA A 433 0.36 4.88 0.70
C ALA A 433 -0.92 4.65 -0.12
N LEU A 434 -0.95 5.10 -1.37
CA LEU A 434 -2.09 5.01 -2.29
C LEU A 434 -2.04 3.78 -3.22
N LYS A 435 -0.96 3.00 -3.26
CA LYS A 435 -0.76 1.96 -4.29
C LYS A 435 -0.84 0.54 -3.74
N LEU A 436 -1.70 -0.25 -4.39
CA LEU A 436 -2.00 -1.63 -4.04
C LEU A 436 -1.54 -2.62 -5.12
N GLU A 437 -0.72 -3.55 -4.64
CA GLU A 437 -0.45 -4.94 -5.01
C GLU A 437 -0.34 -5.39 -6.48
N GLY A 438 0.78 -6.05 -6.77
CA GLY A 438 1.06 -6.73 -8.04
C GLY A 438 0.27 -8.01 -8.21
N VAL A 439 -0.64 -8.07 -9.20
CA VAL A 439 -1.42 -9.26 -9.55
C VAL A 439 -0.77 -10.05 -10.68
N LEU A 440 -0.62 -11.37 -10.52
CA LEU A 440 -0.07 -12.25 -11.57
C LEU A 440 -1.01 -13.40 -11.91
N SER A 441 -1.51 -13.44 -13.15
CA SER A 441 -2.43 -14.48 -13.65
C SER A 441 -2.04 -15.01 -15.02
N ASN A 442 -2.18 -16.33 -15.19
CA ASN A 442 -2.37 -17.04 -16.46
C ASN A 442 -3.03 -18.41 -16.20
N GLY A 443 -3.74 -18.96 -17.18
CA GLY A 443 -4.39 -20.28 -17.10
C GLY A 443 -4.25 -21.11 -18.38
N MET A 444 -4.00 -22.43 -18.22
CA MET A 444 -3.79 -23.52 -19.21
C MET A 444 -2.32 -23.92 -19.47
N ASN A 445 -1.85 -24.94 -18.75
CA ASN A 445 -0.45 -25.44 -18.74
C ASN A 445 0.11 -25.96 -20.07
N CYS A 446 -0.70 -26.03 -21.14
CA CYS A 446 -0.31 -26.58 -22.44
C CYS A 446 -0.40 -25.60 -23.61
N THR A 447 -1.32 -24.62 -23.61
CA THR A 447 -1.54 -23.71 -24.77
C THR A 447 -1.96 -22.28 -24.38
N SER A 448 -1.63 -21.79 -23.19
CA SER A 448 -1.98 -20.43 -22.75
C SER A 448 -1.04 -19.33 -23.25
N SER A 449 -1.49 -18.09 -23.16
CA SER A 449 -0.61 -16.91 -23.13
C SER A 449 -1.29 -15.75 -22.40
N ALA A 450 -0.49 -15.00 -21.65
CA ALA A 450 -0.88 -13.73 -21.04
C ALA A 450 -1.32 -12.67 -22.08
N ASN A 451 -0.93 -12.86 -23.33
CA ASN A 451 -1.23 -11.92 -24.41
C ASN A 451 -2.58 -12.19 -25.09
N LEU A 452 -3.31 -13.23 -24.68
CA LEU A 452 -4.62 -13.52 -25.25
C LEU A 452 -5.65 -12.46 -24.79
N PRO A 453 -6.54 -11.96 -25.68
CA PRO A 453 -7.47 -10.88 -25.34
C PRO A 453 -8.36 -11.14 -24.12
N GLY A 454 -8.72 -12.41 -23.86
CA GLY A 454 -9.54 -12.79 -22.71
C GLY A 454 -8.87 -12.65 -21.35
N TYR A 455 -7.53 -12.55 -21.31
CA TYR A 455 -6.73 -12.38 -20.09
C TYR A 455 -6.19 -10.95 -19.94
N ASN A 456 -6.72 -10.00 -20.71
CA ASN A 456 -6.26 -8.62 -20.67
C ASN A 456 -6.78 -7.92 -19.38
N PRO A 457 -5.89 -7.55 -18.44
CA PRO A 457 -6.31 -6.90 -17.20
C PRO A 457 -6.66 -5.42 -17.38
N GLY A 458 -6.52 -4.86 -18.57
CA GLY A 458 -6.68 -3.42 -18.82
C GLY A 458 -8.04 -2.89 -18.39
N ASN A 459 -9.13 -3.66 -18.55
CA ASN A 459 -10.45 -3.23 -18.10
C ASN A 459 -10.60 -3.26 -16.58
N LEU A 460 -10.04 -4.28 -15.92
CA LEU A 460 -9.97 -4.36 -14.46
C LEU A 460 -9.14 -3.20 -13.87
N VAL A 461 -7.97 -2.91 -14.44
CA VAL A 461 -7.13 -1.76 -14.05
C VAL A 461 -7.88 -0.44 -14.23
N ARG A 462 -8.57 -0.25 -15.36
CA ARG A 462 -9.41 0.95 -15.57
C ARG A 462 -10.55 1.04 -14.57
N LEU A 463 -11.18 -0.08 -14.20
CA LEU A 463 -12.21 -0.12 -13.16
C LEU A 463 -11.60 0.30 -11.82
N SER A 464 -10.44 -0.24 -11.46
CA SER A 464 -9.73 0.11 -10.22
C SER A 464 -9.39 1.60 -10.13
N MET A 465 -8.95 2.20 -11.24
CA MET A 465 -8.73 3.65 -11.34
C MET A 465 -10.02 4.44 -11.14
N ARG A 466 -11.17 4.00 -11.69
CA ARG A 466 -12.48 4.65 -11.48
C ARG A 466 -12.97 4.53 -10.05
N LEU A 467 -12.63 3.45 -9.35
CA LEU A 467 -13.05 3.22 -7.97
C LEU A 467 -12.23 4.04 -6.96
N GLY A 468 -11.05 4.53 -7.35
CA GLY A 468 -10.08 5.16 -6.45
C GLY A 468 -9.15 4.16 -5.78
N SER A 469 -9.07 2.91 -6.27
CA SER A 469 -8.16 1.89 -5.72
C SER A 469 -7.23 1.43 -6.85
N PRO A 470 -6.20 2.22 -7.20
CA PRO A 470 -5.31 1.89 -8.31
C PRO A 470 -4.52 0.62 -8.02
N ILE A 471 -4.59 -0.36 -8.93
CA ILE A 471 -3.83 -1.61 -8.84
C ILE A 471 -2.79 -1.72 -9.95
N ILE A 472 -1.73 -2.50 -9.71
CA ILE A 472 -0.77 -2.88 -10.75
C ILE A 472 -0.96 -4.35 -11.09
N VAL A 473 -1.19 -4.65 -12.36
CA VAL A 473 -1.27 -6.04 -12.82
C VAL A 473 -0.04 -6.37 -13.65
N VAL A 474 0.65 -7.44 -13.27
CA VAL A 474 1.81 -7.98 -13.98
C VAL A 474 1.42 -9.35 -14.51
N THR A 475 1.28 -9.52 -15.82
CA THR A 475 1.00 -10.83 -16.41
C THR A 475 2.29 -11.52 -16.83
N VAL A 476 2.44 -12.82 -16.59
CA VAL A 476 3.67 -13.56 -16.98
C VAL A 476 3.39 -14.73 -17.90
N ASN A 477 4.22 -14.87 -18.93
CA ASN A 477 4.30 -16.12 -19.66
C ASN A 477 5.34 -17.02 -19.00
N PHE A 478 5.05 -18.32 -18.93
CA PHE A 478 5.95 -19.36 -18.46
C PHE A 478 5.98 -20.51 -19.47
N ARG A 479 6.94 -21.42 -19.36
CA ARG A 479 7.04 -22.57 -20.28
C ARG A 479 5.84 -23.50 -20.14
N LEU A 480 5.33 -24.00 -21.27
CA LEU A 480 4.12 -24.84 -21.34
C LEU A 480 4.41 -26.23 -21.91
N GLY A 481 3.49 -27.16 -21.68
CA GLY A 481 3.53 -28.52 -22.19
C GLY A 481 4.82 -29.25 -21.80
N ALA A 482 5.43 -29.96 -22.75
CA ALA A 482 6.73 -30.62 -22.59
C ALA A 482 7.86 -29.67 -22.14
N PHE A 483 7.85 -28.40 -22.57
CA PHE A 483 8.90 -27.46 -22.20
C PHE A 483 8.83 -27.02 -20.73
N GLY A 484 7.63 -27.07 -20.14
CA GLY A 484 7.36 -26.60 -18.78
C GLY A 484 7.15 -27.72 -17.76
N PHE A 485 6.49 -28.81 -18.17
CA PHE A 485 5.96 -29.84 -17.28
C PHE A 485 6.42 -31.26 -17.63
N MET A 486 7.32 -31.43 -18.61
CA MET A 486 7.95 -32.74 -18.80
C MET A 486 8.74 -33.11 -17.55
N ALA A 487 8.56 -34.34 -17.09
CA ALA A 487 9.27 -34.89 -15.96
C ALA A 487 9.71 -36.33 -16.25
N SER A 488 10.94 -36.66 -15.86
CA SER A 488 11.52 -38.00 -16.04
C SER A 488 12.75 -38.22 -15.17
N GLU A 489 13.14 -39.48 -15.01
CA GLU A 489 14.44 -39.86 -14.41
C GLU A 489 15.63 -39.38 -15.27
N ASP A 490 15.44 -39.22 -16.59
CA ASP A 490 16.47 -38.62 -17.46
C ASP A 490 16.72 -37.16 -17.07
N LEU A 491 15.66 -36.38 -16.94
CA LEU A 491 15.75 -34.97 -16.52
C LEU A 491 16.28 -34.84 -15.09
N LYS A 492 15.97 -35.80 -14.21
CA LYS A 492 16.56 -35.85 -12.86
C LYS A 492 18.07 -36.02 -12.89
N ALA A 493 18.58 -36.91 -13.73
CA ALA A 493 20.03 -37.13 -13.90
C ALA A 493 20.71 -35.87 -14.47
N ASP A 494 20.11 -35.28 -15.51
CA ASP A 494 20.61 -34.06 -16.17
C ASP A 494 20.60 -32.84 -15.23
N ASN A 495 19.51 -32.63 -14.48
CA ASN A 495 19.44 -31.59 -13.45
C ASN A 495 20.53 -31.79 -12.39
N ARG A 496 20.75 -33.03 -11.94
CA ARG A 496 21.77 -33.35 -10.93
C ARG A 496 23.18 -33.04 -11.44
N GLU A 497 23.48 -33.37 -12.69
CA GLU A 497 24.76 -33.04 -13.33
C GLU A 497 24.99 -31.52 -13.41
N ALA A 498 23.93 -30.77 -13.70
CA ALA A 498 23.94 -29.31 -13.71
C ALA A 498 23.92 -28.66 -12.30
N GLY A 499 23.92 -29.45 -11.22
CA GLY A 499 23.91 -28.95 -9.83
C GLY A 499 22.53 -28.58 -9.29
N TYR A 500 21.45 -28.92 -9.99
CA TYR A 500 20.07 -28.70 -9.58
C TYR A 500 19.42 -29.97 -8.99
N ARG A 501 18.26 -29.80 -8.36
CA ARG A 501 17.42 -30.90 -7.83
C ARG A 501 16.11 -30.97 -8.62
N GLY A 502 15.39 -32.07 -8.46
CA GLY A 502 14.08 -32.27 -9.06
C GLY A 502 14.15 -32.94 -10.43
N VAL A 503 12.98 -33.17 -11.01
CA VAL A 503 12.80 -34.05 -12.17
C VAL A 503 12.12 -33.36 -13.36
N GLY A 504 11.76 -32.08 -13.21
CA GLY A 504 10.92 -31.33 -14.16
C GLY A 504 10.36 -30.06 -13.52
N ASN A 505 9.05 -29.80 -13.68
CA ASN A 505 8.34 -28.64 -13.10
C ASN A 505 8.93 -27.27 -13.44
N TYR A 506 9.61 -27.17 -14.57
CA TYR A 506 10.26 -25.95 -15.03
C TYR A 506 9.31 -24.75 -15.12
N ALA A 507 8.04 -24.98 -15.46
CA ALA A 507 6.99 -23.96 -15.44
C ALA A 507 6.72 -23.36 -14.04
N LEU A 508 6.74 -24.18 -12.98
CA LEU A 508 6.57 -23.71 -11.60
C LEU A 508 7.79 -22.90 -11.15
N HIS A 509 8.98 -23.29 -11.60
CA HIS A 509 10.19 -22.50 -11.39
C HIS A 509 10.16 -21.16 -12.12
N ASP A 510 9.61 -21.10 -13.34
CA ASP A 510 9.42 -19.85 -14.08
C ASP A 510 8.46 -18.91 -13.31
N GLN A 511 7.33 -19.44 -12.84
CA GLN A 511 6.36 -18.69 -12.04
C GLN A 511 6.95 -18.20 -10.72
N TYR A 512 7.65 -19.07 -9.98
CA TYR A 512 8.37 -18.68 -8.76
C TYR A 512 9.41 -17.58 -9.03
N THR A 513 10.17 -17.68 -10.12
CA THR A 513 11.14 -16.65 -10.52
C THR A 513 10.45 -15.33 -10.84
N ALA A 514 9.29 -15.37 -11.50
CA ALA A 514 8.49 -14.17 -11.75
C ALA A 514 7.99 -13.52 -10.46
N LEU A 515 7.54 -14.31 -9.46
CA LEU A 515 7.16 -13.77 -8.15
C LEU A 515 8.34 -13.08 -7.45
N LYS A 516 9.55 -13.65 -7.53
CA LYS A 516 10.77 -12.99 -7.01
C LYS A 516 11.05 -11.68 -7.73
N TRP A 517 10.85 -11.63 -9.06
CA TRP A 517 11.01 -10.41 -9.83
C TRP A 517 9.99 -9.36 -9.38
N VAL A 518 8.71 -9.72 -9.26
CA VAL A 518 7.66 -8.80 -8.79
C VAL A 518 8.00 -8.30 -7.38
N LYS A 519 8.24 -9.19 -6.42
CA LYS A 519 8.64 -8.81 -5.05
C LYS A 519 9.80 -7.81 -5.02
N LYS A 520 10.80 -8.02 -5.88
CA LYS A 520 12.00 -7.17 -5.94
C LYS A 520 11.76 -5.82 -6.61
N TYR A 521 10.94 -5.76 -7.66
CA TYR A 521 10.89 -4.59 -8.55
C TYR A 521 9.55 -3.83 -8.55
N ILE A 522 8.48 -4.38 -7.96
CA ILE A 522 7.15 -3.77 -8.04
C ILE A 522 7.10 -2.37 -7.43
N ALA A 523 7.92 -2.11 -6.39
CA ALA A 523 8.10 -0.78 -5.80
C ALA A 523 8.56 0.28 -6.82
N GLY A 524 9.37 -0.11 -7.82
CA GLY A 524 9.80 0.78 -8.91
C GLY A 524 8.67 1.18 -9.86
N PHE A 525 7.62 0.37 -9.96
CA PHE A 525 6.38 0.68 -10.67
C PHE A 525 5.34 1.35 -9.75
N GLY A 526 5.67 1.43 -8.46
CA GLY A 526 4.89 2.02 -7.39
C GLY A 526 4.03 1.03 -6.61
N GLY A 527 4.00 -0.26 -6.93
CA GLY A 527 3.23 -1.21 -6.11
C GLY A 527 3.93 -1.54 -4.80
N ASP A 528 3.17 -2.01 -3.82
CA ASP A 528 3.71 -2.40 -2.51
C ASP A 528 4.31 -3.83 -2.57
N PRO A 529 5.60 -4.02 -2.25
CA PRO A 529 6.19 -5.35 -2.24
C PRO A 529 5.73 -6.22 -1.07
N GLU A 530 5.21 -5.67 0.02
CA GLU A 530 4.72 -6.43 1.19
C GLU A 530 3.27 -6.88 1.05
N GLN A 531 2.62 -6.38 0.02
CA GLN A 531 1.22 -6.51 -0.27
C GLN A 531 1.20 -6.98 -1.73
N ILE A 532 1.39 -8.29 -1.96
CA ILE A 532 1.32 -8.88 -3.31
C ILE A 532 0.24 -9.97 -3.33
N THR A 533 -0.68 -9.86 -4.29
CA THR A 533 -1.73 -10.86 -4.59
C THR A 533 -1.35 -11.70 -5.79
N ALA A 534 -1.12 -13.01 -5.63
CA ALA A 534 -1.06 -13.91 -6.79
C ALA A 534 -2.46 -14.39 -7.18
N ILE A 535 -2.81 -14.41 -8.47
CA ILE A 535 -4.15 -14.81 -8.93
C ILE A 535 -4.03 -15.91 -9.98
N GLY A 536 -4.26 -17.16 -9.59
CA GLY A 536 -4.25 -18.29 -10.51
C GLY A 536 -5.66 -18.65 -10.98
N GLN A 537 -5.77 -19.05 -12.25
CA GLN A 537 -7.02 -19.58 -12.80
C GLN A 537 -6.83 -20.96 -13.46
N SER A 538 -7.81 -21.85 -13.25
CA SER A 538 -7.81 -23.24 -13.72
C SER A 538 -6.47 -23.91 -13.37
N SER A 539 -5.77 -24.52 -14.33
CA SER A 539 -4.44 -25.10 -14.09
C SER A 539 -3.41 -24.11 -13.52
N GLY A 540 -3.50 -22.81 -13.79
CA GLY A 540 -2.66 -21.81 -13.11
C GLY A 540 -3.04 -21.58 -11.65
N ALA A 541 -4.31 -21.76 -11.28
CA ALA A 541 -4.75 -21.80 -9.89
C ALA A 541 -4.21 -23.03 -9.18
N SER A 542 -4.17 -24.16 -9.87
CA SER A 542 -3.54 -25.36 -9.36
C SER A 542 -2.03 -25.20 -9.17
N ASP A 543 -1.33 -24.59 -10.12
CA ASP A 543 0.10 -24.27 -10.02
C ASP A 543 0.37 -23.35 -8.82
N LEU A 544 -0.45 -22.30 -8.66
CA LEU A 544 -0.37 -21.39 -7.50
C LEU A 544 -0.63 -22.12 -6.19
N HIS A 545 -1.65 -22.98 -6.12
CA HIS A 545 -1.92 -23.80 -4.94
C HIS A 545 -0.72 -24.69 -4.59
N ILE A 546 -0.09 -25.34 -5.57
CA ILE A 546 1.12 -26.14 -5.37
C ILE A 546 2.27 -25.29 -4.84
N LEU A 547 2.48 -24.11 -5.45
CA LEU A 547 3.48 -23.15 -5.02
C LEU A 547 3.27 -22.70 -3.57
N MET A 548 2.02 -22.42 -3.15
CA MET A 548 1.67 -22.07 -1.76
C MET A 548 2.05 -23.17 -0.75
N MET A 549 2.08 -24.44 -1.16
CA MET A 549 2.45 -25.59 -0.34
C MET A 549 3.97 -25.86 -0.33
N SER A 550 4.69 -25.34 -1.32
CA SER A 550 6.11 -25.62 -1.55
C SER A 550 7.03 -25.05 -0.47
N ASP A 551 8.22 -25.65 -0.33
CA ASP A 551 9.28 -25.08 0.53
C ASP A 551 9.81 -23.74 -0.04
N LEU A 552 9.71 -23.54 -1.36
CA LEU A 552 10.22 -22.34 -2.05
C LEU A 552 9.52 -21.07 -1.57
N LEU A 553 8.19 -21.09 -1.44
CA LEU A 553 7.43 -19.96 -0.90
C LEU A 553 7.35 -19.95 0.62
N ARG A 554 7.56 -21.09 1.29
CA ARG A 554 7.68 -21.08 2.76
C ARG A 554 8.94 -20.39 3.25
N SER A 555 10.01 -20.43 2.48
CA SER A 555 11.29 -19.83 2.83
C SER A 555 11.42 -18.35 2.45
N GLU A 556 10.54 -17.83 1.59
CA GLU A 556 10.57 -16.45 1.12
C GLU A 556 9.18 -15.81 1.19
N ALA A 557 9.04 -14.67 1.87
CA ALA A 557 7.78 -13.93 1.99
C ALA A 557 7.42 -13.16 0.71
N LEU A 558 7.19 -13.89 -0.39
CA LEU A 558 6.97 -13.31 -1.72
C LEU A 558 5.54 -12.82 -1.95
N LEU A 559 4.57 -13.35 -1.21
CA LEU A 559 3.14 -13.09 -1.37
C LEU A 559 2.47 -12.89 -0.01
N TYR A 560 1.52 -11.97 0.04
CA TYR A 560 0.65 -11.74 1.20
C TYR A 560 -0.72 -12.40 1.03
N GLN A 561 -1.19 -12.48 -0.21
CA GLN A 561 -2.53 -12.97 -0.52
C GLN A 561 -2.55 -13.77 -1.83
N ALA A 562 -3.54 -14.64 -1.97
CA ALA A 562 -3.70 -15.47 -3.16
C ALA A 562 -5.17 -15.61 -3.57
N VAL A 563 -5.43 -15.71 -4.87
CA VAL A 563 -6.75 -16.00 -5.42
C VAL A 563 -6.68 -17.27 -6.27
N ILE A 564 -7.56 -18.22 -6.00
CA ILE A 564 -7.62 -19.54 -6.62
C ILE A 564 -8.97 -19.70 -7.32
N ILE A 565 -8.99 -19.58 -8.64
CA ILE A 565 -10.21 -19.63 -9.46
C ILE A 565 -10.29 -20.97 -10.19
N SER A 566 -11.28 -21.80 -9.86
CA SER A 566 -11.64 -23.04 -10.58
C SER A 566 -10.46 -24.00 -10.81
N GLY A 567 -9.55 -24.13 -9.85
CA GLY A 567 -8.42 -25.04 -9.93
C GLY A 567 -7.79 -25.35 -8.57
N ASN A 568 -7.13 -26.50 -8.45
CA ASN A 568 -6.50 -26.93 -7.20
C ASN A 568 -5.38 -27.95 -7.44
N ALA A 569 -4.52 -28.11 -6.43
CA ALA A 569 -3.35 -28.99 -6.48
C ALA A 569 -3.68 -30.49 -6.64
N VAL A 570 -4.83 -30.95 -6.14
CA VAL A 570 -5.24 -32.39 -6.20
C VAL A 570 -5.60 -32.80 -7.62
N MET A 571 -6.25 -31.91 -8.37
CA MET A 571 -6.68 -32.16 -9.74
C MET A 571 -5.49 -32.29 -10.72
N THR A 572 -4.50 -31.40 -10.63
CA THR A 572 -3.43 -31.26 -11.64
C THR A 572 -2.02 -31.54 -11.12
N SER A 573 -1.88 -32.61 -10.32
CA SER A 573 -0.59 -33.14 -9.91
C SER A 573 -0.49 -34.64 -10.22
N ARG A 574 0.72 -35.13 -10.49
CA ARG A 574 0.98 -36.53 -10.83
C ARG A 574 2.26 -37.04 -10.15
N GLU A 575 2.29 -38.35 -9.91
CA GLU A 575 3.53 -39.04 -9.52
C GLU A 575 4.53 -39.08 -10.69
N LEU A 576 5.82 -39.12 -10.36
CA LEU A 576 6.89 -39.22 -11.36
C LEU A 576 6.72 -40.44 -12.26
N GLU A 577 6.29 -41.57 -11.71
CA GLU A 577 6.06 -42.81 -12.47
C GLU A 577 5.04 -42.61 -13.60
N HIS A 578 3.98 -41.85 -13.35
CA HIS A 578 2.99 -41.52 -14.37
C HIS A 578 3.61 -40.67 -15.48
N GLN A 579 4.39 -39.66 -15.10
CA GLN A 579 5.02 -38.75 -16.06
C GLN A 579 6.15 -39.41 -16.85
N GLN A 580 6.87 -40.35 -16.24
CA GLN A 580 7.85 -41.18 -16.93
C GLN A 580 7.21 -41.96 -18.09
N ARG A 581 6.02 -42.55 -17.89
CA ARG A 581 5.30 -43.23 -18.99
C ARG A 581 4.92 -42.28 -20.13
N ILE A 582 4.61 -41.03 -19.82
CA ILE A 582 4.32 -40.01 -20.84
C ILE A 582 5.60 -39.64 -21.58
N TYR A 583 6.71 -39.43 -20.86
CA TYR A 583 8.03 -39.19 -21.44
C TYR A 583 8.47 -40.33 -22.37
N ASP A 584 8.32 -41.58 -21.96
CA ASP A 584 8.73 -42.74 -22.76
C ASP A 584 7.93 -42.81 -24.07
N LYS A 585 6.61 -42.64 -24.01
CA LYS A 585 5.75 -42.56 -25.20
C LYS A 585 6.11 -41.36 -26.10
N PHE A 586 6.51 -40.25 -25.49
CA PHE A 586 6.96 -39.05 -26.20
C PHE A 586 8.23 -39.35 -27.00
N LEU A 587 9.21 -40.04 -26.39
CA LEU A 587 10.43 -40.47 -27.07
C LEU A 587 10.16 -41.49 -28.18
N GLU A 588 9.30 -42.49 -27.94
CA GLU A 588 8.90 -43.48 -28.94
C GLU A 588 8.26 -42.81 -30.16
N HIS A 589 7.34 -41.86 -29.94
CA HIS A 589 6.70 -41.10 -31.01
C HIS A 589 7.73 -40.33 -31.87
N LEU A 590 8.73 -39.74 -31.21
CA LEU A 590 9.84 -39.04 -31.86
C LEU A 590 10.93 -39.97 -32.40
N LYS A 591 10.74 -41.29 -32.29
CA LYS A 591 11.68 -42.32 -32.75
C LYS A 591 13.06 -42.20 -32.08
N ILE A 592 13.08 -41.79 -30.81
CA ILE A 592 14.26 -41.77 -29.95
C ILE A 592 14.29 -43.09 -29.16
N PRO A 593 15.26 -44.00 -29.41
CA PRO A 593 15.26 -45.30 -28.75
C PRO A 593 15.48 -45.20 -27.24
N LEU A 594 14.60 -45.84 -26.47
CA LEU A 594 14.72 -45.92 -25.00
C LEU A 594 15.97 -46.70 -24.55
N THR A 595 16.59 -47.48 -25.43
CA THR A 595 17.83 -48.21 -25.14
C THR A 595 19.08 -47.34 -25.09
N LEU A 596 19.02 -46.09 -25.57
CA LEU A 596 20.14 -45.15 -25.49
C LEU A 596 20.40 -44.71 -24.05
N PRO A 597 21.63 -44.34 -23.66
CA PRO A 597 21.89 -43.70 -22.38
C PRO A 597 21.05 -42.42 -22.16
N PRO A 598 20.68 -42.05 -20.91
CA PRO A 598 19.87 -40.85 -20.63
C PRO A 598 20.40 -39.56 -21.29
N ALA A 599 21.71 -39.31 -21.21
CA ALA A 599 22.33 -38.13 -21.79
C ALA A 599 22.15 -38.07 -23.32
N ASP A 600 22.26 -39.21 -24.00
CA ASP A 600 22.08 -39.31 -25.45
C ASP A 600 20.61 -39.13 -25.86
N ARG A 601 19.66 -39.65 -25.05
CA ARG A 601 18.23 -39.42 -25.26
C ARG A 601 17.90 -37.94 -25.17
N LEU A 602 18.39 -37.26 -24.13
CA LEU A 602 18.19 -35.82 -23.94
C LEU A 602 18.89 -34.98 -25.01
N ALA A 603 20.10 -35.33 -25.42
CA ALA A 603 20.80 -34.65 -26.51
C ALA A 603 20.00 -34.74 -27.82
N ARG A 604 19.44 -35.91 -28.14
CA ARG A 604 18.57 -36.09 -29.30
C ARG A 604 17.26 -35.32 -29.14
N LEU A 605 16.65 -35.35 -27.95
CA LEU A 605 15.41 -34.62 -27.67
C LEU A 605 15.58 -33.10 -27.84
N ARG A 606 16.71 -32.54 -27.36
CA ARG A 606 17.09 -31.14 -27.56
C ARG A 606 17.31 -30.77 -29.04
N ALA A 607 17.68 -31.74 -29.87
CA ALA A 607 17.87 -31.54 -31.31
C ALA A 607 16.56 -31.64 -32.12
N VAL A 608 15.46 -32.10 -31.52
CA VAL A 608 14.14 -32.16 -32.18
C VAL A 608 13.62 -30.74 -32.41
N LYS A 609 13.09 -30.47 -33.61
CA LYS A 609 12.52 -29.15 -33.92
C LYS A 609 11.29 -28.90 -33.05
N GLN A 610 11.10 -27.64 -32.64
CA GLN A 610 9.96 -27.23 -31.81
C GLN A 610 8.60 -27.67 -32.39
N GLN A 611 8.41 -27.56 -33.70
CA GLN A 611 7.16 -27.96 -34.36
C GLN A 611 6.86 -29.45 -34.17
N ASP A 612 7.88 -30.31 -34.24
CA ASP A 612 7.74 -31.76 -34.06
C ASP A 612 7.44 -32.10 -32.59
N LEU A 613 8.09 -31.40 -31.64
CA LEU A 613 7.79 -31.51 -30.21
C LEU A 613 6.33 -31.12 -29.89
N THR A 614 5.85 -30.02 -30.47
CA THR A 614 4.46 -29.58 -30.26
C THR A 614 3.44 -30.44 -30.98
N SER A 615 3.79 -31.02 -32.14
CA SER A 615 2.92 -31.93 -32.89
C SER A 615 2.75 -33.27 -32.18
N ALA A 616 3.80 -33.74 -31.50
CA ALA A 616 3.76 -34.95 -30.66
C ALA A 616 2.68 -34.88 -29.57
N TYR A 617 2.26 -33.68 -29.15
CA TYR A 617 1.20 -33.52 -28.15
C TYR A 617 -0.12 -34.15 -28.61
N ARG A 618 -0.46 -34.03 -29.90
CA ARG A 618 -1.69 -34.61 -30.47
C ARG A 618 -1.63 -36.13 -30.52
N CYS A 619 -0.43 -36.70 -30.66
CA CYS A 619 -0.22 -38.13 -30.78
C CYS A 619 -0.24 -38.85 -29.42
N LEU A 620 -0.07 -38.12 -28.31
CA LEU A 620 -0.08 -38.66 -26.95
C LEU A 620 -1.46 -38.60 -26.28
N GLY A 621 -2.50 -38.18 -27.02
CA GLY A 621 -3.85 -38.00 -26.51
C GLY A 621 -4.11 -36.59 -25.98
N SER A 622 -5.09 -36.46 -25.08
CA SER A 622 -5.52 -35.14 -24.60
C SER A 622 -4.42 -34.40 -23.80
N PRO A 623 -4.26 -33.07 -23.98
CA PRO A 623 -3.21 -32.28 -23.31
C PRO A 623 -3.39 -32.14 -21.79
N LEU A 624 -4.62 -32.24 -21.27
CA LEU A 624 -4.91 -32.56 -19.86
C LEU A 624 -5.13 -34.09 -19.83
N PRO A 625 -4.50 -34.94 -19.01
CA PRO A 625 -3.70 -34.71 -17.80
C PRO A 625 -2.17 -34.71 -18.00
N ASN A 626 -1.69 -34.78 -19.24
CA ASN A 626 -0.30 -35.15 -19.52
C ASN A 626 0.72 -34.08 -19.11
N TRP A 627 0.34 -32.80 -19.08
CA TRP A 627 1.24 -31.67 -18.78
C TRP A 627 0.86 -30.99 -17.48
N GLN A 628 1.22 -31.63 -16.37
CA GLN A 628 0.81 -31.25 -15.01
C GLN A 628 2.01 -31.26 -14.07
N ALA A 629 1.87 -30.63 -12.91
CA ALA A 629 2.90 -30.65 -11.89
C ALA A 629 3.22 -32.09 -11.45
N THR A 630 4.49 -32.35 -11.19
CA THR A 630 5.00 -33.67 -10.82
C THR A 630 5.54 -33.67 -9.41
N VAL A 631 5.38 -34.76 -8.65
CA VAL A 631 6.12 -34.95 -7.40
C VAL A 631 7.62 -35.03 -7.73
N ASP A 632 8.37 -33.98 -7.36
CA ASP A 632 9.78 -33.80 -7.72
C ASP A 632 10.72 -33.73 -6.50
N GLY A 633 10.16 -33.68 -5.29
CA GLY A 633 10.91 -33.51 -4.05
C GLY A 633 11.48 -32.11 -3.82
N VAL A 634 11.17 -31.14 -4.70
CA VAL A 634 11.63 -29.74 -4.63
C VAL A 634 10.44 -28.81 -4.45
N VAL A 635 9.60 -28.69 -5.49
CA VAL A 635 8.39 -27.87 -5.43
C VAL A 635 7.27 -28.66 -4.76
N LEU A 636 7.12 -29.94 -5.13
CA LEU A 636 6.08 -30.83 -4.61
C LEU A 636 6.73 -32.09 -4.01
N LYS A 637 6.58 -32.26 -2.69
CA LYS A 637 7.19 -33.37 -1.94
C LYS A 637 6.40 -34.66 -2.01
N THR A 638 5.09 -34.56 -2.00
CA THR A 638 4.14 -35.67 -1.98
C THR A 638 2.93 -35.29 -2.80
N LEU A 639 2.22 -36.29 -3.35
CA LEU A 639 1.00 -36.04 -4.08
C LEU A 639 -0.08 -35.46 -3.13
N PRO A 640 -0.65 -34.27 -3.42
CA PRO A 640 -1.76 -33.72 -2.66
C PRO A 640 -2.99 -34.60 -2.77
N THR A 641 -3.71 -34.76 -1.66
CA THR A 641 -5.01 -35.43 -1.63
C THR A 641 -6.06 -34.51 -1.02
N CYS A 642 -7.33 -34.75 -1.32
CA CYS A 642 -8.42 -33.90 -0.83
C CYS A 642 -8.56 -34.06 0.68
N ASP A 643 -8.56 -35.31 1.18
CA ASP A 643 -8.65 -35.58 2.62
C ASP A 643 -7.41 -35.08 3.39
N GLY A 644 -6.26 -34.95 2.72
CA GLY A 644 -5.02 -34.41 3.28
C GLY A 644 -5.00 -32.89 3.46
N MET A 645 -5.88 -32.13 2.80
CA MET A 645 -5.84 -30.65 2.80
C MET A 645 -5.96 -30.04 4.18
N SER A 646 -6.76 -30.64 5.07
CA SER A 646 -6.95 -30.18 6.45
C SER A 646 -5.65 -30.15 7.28
N SER A 647 -4.70 -31.00 6.91
CA SER A 647 -3.38 -31.13 7.54
C SER A 647 -2.28 -30.37 6.80
N GLN A 648 -2.59 -29.81 5.62
CA GLN A 648 -1.61 -29.16 4.77
C GLN A 648 -1.06 -27.88 5.42
N THR A 649 0.25 -27.69 5.30
CA THR A 649 0.93 -26.45 5.69
C THR A 649 1.18 -25.59 4.46
N TYR A 650 0.83 -24.31 4.54
CA TYR A 650 1.05 -23.31 3.50
C TYR A 650 2.10 -22.28 3.91
N ALA A 651 2.62 -21.53 2.94
CA ALA A 651 3.53 -20.41 3.18
C ALA A 651 2.97 -19.43 4.22
N PRO A 652 3.67 -19.16 5.34
CA PRO A 652 3.12 -18.38 6.45
C PRO A 652 2.94 -16.89 6.13
N SER A 653 3.60 -16.40 5.08
CA SER A 653 3.42 -15.03 4.58
C SER A 653 2.04 -14.80 3.95
N ILE A 654 1.41 -15.86 3.41
CA ILE A 654 0.10 -15.75 2.78
C ILE A 654 -0.95 -15.76 3.88
N LYS A 655 -1.55 -14.60 4.16
CA LYS A 655 -2.54 -14.40 5.22
C LYS A 655 -3.97 -14.57 4.73
N ARG A 656 -4.24 -14.19 3.48
CA ARG A 656 -5.60 -14.14 2.96
C ARG A 656 -5.70 -14.90 1.65
N ILE A 657 -6.79 -15.65 1.49
CA ILE A 657 -7.11 -16.31 0.23
C ILE A 657 -8.51 -15.95 -0.24
N MET A 658 -8.71 -15.88 -1.54
CA MET A 658 -10.04 -15.96 -2.15
C MET A 658 -10.08 -17.21 -3.02
N VAL A 659 -11.11 -18.02 -2.85
CA VAL A 659 -11.35 -19.19 -3.70
C VAL A 659 -12.70 -19.04 -4.40
N GLY A 660 -12.82 -19.63 -5.58
CA GLY A 660 -14.13 -19.75 -6.20
C GLY A 660 -14.19 -20.80 -7.29
N ASP A 661 -15.41 -21.18 -7.60
CA ASP A 661 -15.77 -22.15 -8.63
C ASP A 661 -17.16 -21.83 -9.19
N CYS A 662 -17.56 -22.67 -10.15
CA CYS A 662 -18.81 -22.52 -10.88
C CYS A 662 -19.80 -23.67 -10.64
N GLU A 663 -21.08 -23.40 -10.88
CA GLU A 663 -22.18 -24.36 -10.78
C GLU A 663 -21.88 -25.65 -11.57
N GLN A 664 -21.36 -25.55 -12.80
CA GLN A 664 -21.16 -26.66 -13.75
C GLN A 664 -19.68 -26.88 -14.16
N GLU A 665 -18.73 -26.87 -13.22
CA GLU A 665 -17.29 -27.09 -13.51
C GLU A 665 -16.97 -28.35 -14.31
N GLY A 666 -17.63 -29.47 -13.96
CA GLY A 666 -17.38 -30.77 -14.58
C GLY A 666 -17.74 -30.85 -16.08
N ILE A 667 -18.35 -29.80 -16.65
CA ILE A 667 -18.71 -29.75 -18.08
C ILE A 667 -17.48 -29.89 -18.99
N LEU A 668 -16.30 -29.53 -18.49
CA LEU A 668 -15.01 -29.75 -19.15
C LEU A 668 -14.79 -31.23 -19.51
N TRP A 669 -15.33 -32.13 -18.70
CA TRP A 669 -15.19 -33.58 -18.84
C TRP A 669 -16.29 -34.25 -19.65
N GLY A 670 -17.36 -33.52 -19.98
CA GLY A 670 -18.56 -34.08 -20.58
C GLY A 670 -18.30 -34.86 -21.86
N GLU A 671 -17.32 -34.46 -22.68
CA GLU A 671 -16.97 -35.21 -23.89
C GLU A 671 -16.45 -36.61 -23.59
N ARG A 672 -15.53 -36.71 -22.63
CA ARG A 672 -14.87 -37.97 -22.31
C ARG A 672 -15.83 -38.92 -21.66
N ILE A 673 -16.69 -38.39 -20.79
CA ILE A 673 -17.73 -39.16 -20.13
C ILE A 673 -18.69 -39.74 -21.19
N ARG A 674 -19.15 -38.91 -22.15
CA ARG A 674 -20.01 -39.38 -23.25
C ARG A 674 -19.37 -40.46 -24.11
N GLN A 675 -18.09 -40.32 -24.45
CA GLN A 675 -17.38 -41.29 -25.29
C GLN A 675 -17.25 -42.68 -24.66
N LYS A 676 -17.51 -42.83 -23.36
CA LYS A 676 -17.47 -44.12 -22.66
C LYS A 676 -18.81 -44.87 -22.67
N HIS A 677 -19.90 -44.19 -23.03
CA HIS A 677 -21.26 -44.76 -23.04
C HIS A 677 -21.57 -45.51 -21.72
N TRP A 678 -21.63 -44.74 -20.65
CA TRP A 678 -21.84 -45.26 -19.29
C TRP A 678 -23.27 -45.79 -19.14
N THR A 679 -23.42 -46.86 -18.35
CA THR A 679 -24.72 -47.37 -17.93
C THR A 679 -24.75 -47.41 -16.41
N ALA A 680 -25.94 -47.41 -15.80
CA ALA A 680 -26.07 -47.52 -14.35
C ALA A 680 -25.31 -48.73 -13.78
N THR A 681 -25.33 -49.87 -14.49
CA THR A 681 -24.56 -51.07 -14.15
C THR A 681 -23.06 -50.83 -14.17
N LYS A 682 -22.51 -50.24 -15.25
CA LYS A 682 -21.07 -49.93 -15.34
C LYS A 682 -20.63 -48.94 -14.26
N ILE A 683 -21.49 -47.97 -13.92
CA ILE A 683 -21.21 -46.99 -12.85
C ILE A 683 -21.20 -47.69 -11.50
N PHE A 684 -22.17 -48.57 -11.22
CA PHE A 684 -22.18 -49.38 -10.00
C PHE A 684 -20.91 -50.24 -9.89
N GLU A 685 -20.53 -50.93 -10.96
CA GLU A 685 -19.30 -51.75 -11.00
C GLU A 685 -18.05 -50.91 -10.76
N LEU A 686 -17.94 -49.72 -11.36
CA LEU A 686 -16.83 -48.81 -11.11
C LEU A 686 -16.80 -48.35 -9.64
N LEU A 687 -17.94 -47.96 -9.09
CA LEU A 687 -18.01 -47.51 -7.69
C LEU A 687 -17.63 -48.65 -6.73
N ARG A 688 -18.01 -49.90 -7.06
CA ARG A 688 -17.64 -51.11 -6.30
C ARG A 688 -16.14 -51.36 -6.24
N THR A 689 -15.32 -50.83 -7.16
CA THR A 689 -13.86 -51.00 -7.08
C THR A 689 -13.23 -50.16 -5.97
N TYR A 690 -13.93 -49.14 -5.46
CA TYR A 690 -13.40 -48.20 -4.46
C TYR A 690 -14.17 -48.19 -3.13
N PHE A 691 -15.44 -48.59 -3.16
CA PHE A 691 -16.38 -48.38 -2.05
C PHE A 691 -17.17 -49.64 -1.67
N ASP A 692 -17.52 -49.74 -0.38
CA ASP A 692 -18.32 -50.84 0.20
C ASP A 692 -19.82 -50.71 -0.11
N PRO A 693 -20.60 -51.82 -0.15
CA PRO A 693 -22.00 -51.86 -0.61
C PRO A 693 -22.87 -50.65 -0.29
N ASP A 694 -22.85 -50.25 0.97
CA ASP A 694 -23.65 -49.16 1.51
C ASP A 694 -23.21 -47.78 0.97
N ASP A 695 -21.89 -47.53 0.93
CA ASP A 695 -21.31 -46.28 0.41
C ASP A 695 -21.72 -46.01 -1.04
N VAL A 696 -21.77 -47.04 -1.88
CA VAL A 696 -22.18 -46.88 -3.29
C VAL A 696 -23.67 -46.66 -3.42
N SER A 697 -24.47 -47.31 -2.57
CA SER A 697 -25.90 -47.04 -2.52
C SER A 697 -26.14 -45.59 -2.15
N ASP A 698 -25.34 -45.04 -1.24
CA ASP A 698 -25.37 -43.64 -0.88
C ASP A 698 -24.92 -42.72 -2.01
N ILE A 699 -23.82 -43.02 -2.72
CA ILE A 699 -23.39 -42.21 -3.88
C ILE A 699 -24.46 -42.21 -4.97
N LEU A 700 -24.99 -43.39 -5.34
CA LEU A 700 -26.03 -43.49 -6.36
C LEU A 700 -27.29 -42.72 -5.96
N ARG A 701 -27.70 -42.80 -4.69
CA ARG A 701 -28.83 -42.04 -4.15
C ARG A 701 -28.58 -40.55 -4.18
N GLN A 702 -27.43 -40.09 -3.71
CA GLN A 702 -27.08 -38.67 -3.67
C GLN A 702 -27.11 -38.08 -5.09
N TYR A 703 -26.49 -38.74 -6.06
CA TYR A 703 -26.42 -38.29 -7.45
C TYR A 703 -27.62 -38.74 -8.31
N GLU A 704 -28.64 -39.30 -7.68
CA GLU A 704 -29.91 -39.72 -8.29
C GLU A 704 -29.72 -40.69 -9.48
N ILE A 705 -28.67 -41.51 -9.47
CA ILE A 705 -28.36 -42.44 -10.55
C ILE A 705 -29.27 -43.67 -10.44
N ALA A 706 -30.10 -43.88 -11.46
CA ALA A 706 -31.11 -44.93 -11.49
C ALA A 706 -30.95 -45.84 -12.72
N GLY A 707 -31.42 -47.09 -12.61
CA GLY A 707 -31.31 -48.08 -13.70
C GLY A 707 -32.04 -47.71 -15.00
N GLY A 708 -33.01 -46.79 -14.94
CA GLY A 708 -33.79 -46.32 -16.09
C GLY A 708 -33.24 -45.06 -16.77
N ASP A 709 -32.13 -44.50 -16.28
CA ASP A 709 -31.54 -43.27 -16.85
C ASP A 709 -31.00 -43.50 -18.27
N SER A 710 -31.22 -42.52 -19.16
CA SER A 710 -30.58 -42.52 -20.48
C SER A 710 -29.07 -42.22 -20.39
N ASP A 711 -28.30 -42.51 -21.44
CA ASP A 711 -26.86 -42.15 -21.52
C ASP A 711 -26.64 -40.63 -21.32
N GLN A 712 -27.60 -39.80 -21.76
CA GLN A 712 -27.58 -38.35 -21.59
C GLN A 712 -27.84 -37.94 -20.14
N ASP A 713 -28.79 -38.59 -19.45
CA ASP A 713 -29.07 -38.33 -18.03
C ASP A 713 -27.88 -38.72 -17.17
N LEU A 714 -27.33 -39.92 -17.41
CA LEU A 714 -26.13 -40.41 -16.73
C LEU A 714 -24.93 -39.49 -16.98
N THR A 715 -24.71 -39.07 -18.22
CA THR A 715 -23.65 -38.09 -18.55
C THR A 715 -23.79 -36.83 -17.72
N THR A 716 -25.01 -36.28 -17.60
CA THR A 716 -25.27 -35.05 -16.84
C THR A 716 -24.99 -35.24 -15.35
N LYS A 717 -25.44 -36.38 -14.78
CA LYS A 717 -25.20 -36.74 -13.38
C LYS A 717 -23.72 -36.97 -13.08
N LEU A 718 -23.00 -37.62 -13.99
CA LEU A 718 -21.55 -37.87 -13.87
C LEU A 718 -20.71 -36.59 -14.05
N ILE A 719 -21.14 -35.67 -14.92
CA ILE A 719 -20.54 -34.33 -15.03
C ILE A 719 -20.65 -33.60 -13.69
N LYS A 720 -21.84 -33.63 -13.07
CA LYS A 720 -22.06 -33.03 -11.75
C LYS A 720 -21.16 -33.68 -10.70
N PHE A 721 -21.11 -35.00 -10.64
CA PHE A 721 -20.20 -35.75 -9.77
C PHE A 721 -18.75 -35.28 -9.94
N CYS A 722 -18.23 -35.24 -11.17
CA CYS A 722 -16.84 -34.83 -11.41
C CYS A 722 -16.58 -33.37 -11.01
N GLY A 723 -17.54 -32.47 -11.27
CA GLY A 723 -17.43 -31.07 -10.85
C GLY A 723 -17.35 -30.91 -9.33
N GLU A 724 -18.20 -31.63 -8.60
CA GLU A 724 -18.20 -31.59 -7.14
C GLU A 724 -16.90 -32.15 -6.56
N VAL A 725 -16.43 -33.32 -7.03
CA VAL A 725 -15.28 -34.01 -6.41
C VAL A 725 -13.92 -33.46 -6.84
N GLU A 726 -13.76 -32.96 -8.08
CA GLU A 726 -12.46 -32.47 -8.57
C GLU A 726 -12.26 -30.97 -8.37
N PHE A 727 -13.33 -30.17 -8.22
CA PHE A 727 -13.24 -28.71 -8.09
C PHE A 727 -13.76 -28.24 -6.74
N LYS A 728 -15.07 -28.43 -6.50
CA LYS A 728 -15.79 -27.83 -5.37
C LYS A 728 -15.26 -28.31 -4.03
N GLN A 729 -15.15 -29.63 -3.85
CA GLN A 729 -14.71 -30.22 -2.58
C GLN A 729 -13.27 -29.81 -2.21
N PRO A 730 -12.26 -29.94 -3.09
CA PRO A 730 -10.91 -29.43 -2.81
C PRO A 730 -10.86 -27.94 -2.43
N LEU A 731 -11.63 -27.08 -3.11
CA LEU A 731 -11.65 -25.64 -2.82
C LEU A 731 -12.35 -25.34 -1.49
N TYR A 732 -13.42 -26.06 -1.19
CA TYR A 732 -14.08 -26.03 0.12
C TYR A 732 -13.13 -26.44 1.24
N GLU A 733 -12.43 -27.57 1.10
CA GLU A 733 -11.45 -28.03 2.09
C GLU A 733 -10.32 -27.03 2.29
N LEU A 734 -9.82 -26.41 1.21
CA LEU A 734 -8.82 -25.35 1.29
C LEU A 734 -9.34 -24.15 2.09
N ALA A 735 -10.54 -23.65 1.79
CA ALA A 735 -11.09 -22.47 2.42
C ALA A 735 -11.46 -22.70 3.89
N VAL A 736 -12.18 -23.79 4.20
CA VAL A 736 -12.64 -24.09 5.56
C VAL A 736 -11.48 -24.38 6.51
N ASN A 737 -10.42 -25.02 6.00
CA ASN A 737 -9.23 -25.36 6.79
C ASN A 737 -8.11 -24.31 6.68
N TRP A 738 -8.38 -23.13 6.12
CA TRP A 738 -7.37 -22.07 6.02
C TRP A 738 -7.02 -21.53 7.41
N LYS A 739 -5.77 -21.75 7.84
CA LYS A 739 -5.28 -21.38 9.19
C LYS A 739 -4.48 -20.09 9.24
N ASN A 740 -4.05 -19.56 8.11
CA ASN A 740 -3.12 -18.42 8.08
C ASN A 740 -3.81 -17.05 8.21
N GLY A 741 -5.15 -17.00 8.18
CA GLY A 741 -5.93 -15.78 8.29
C GLY A 741 -7.33 -15.94 7.70
N ASP A 742 -7.73 -15.01 6.82
CA ASP A 742 -9.07 -14.96 6.22
C ASP A 742 -9.14 -15.76 4.91
N ALA A 743 -10.25 -16.45 4.70
CA ALA A 743 -10.56 -17.14 3.45
C ALA A 743 -11.91 -16.66 2.94
N PHE A 744 -11.95 -16.09 1.74
CA PHE A 744 -13.17 -15.67 1.07
C PHE A 744 -13.56 -16.72 0.03
N TYR A 745 -14.85 -16.99 -0.10
CA TYR A 745 -15.37 -17.99 -1.03
C TYR A 745 -16.45 -17.36 -1.91
N TYR A 746 -16.39 -17.56 -3.22
CA TYR A 746 -17.51 -17.25 -4.12
C TYR A 746 -17.97 -18.46 -4.96
N HIS A 747 -19.26 -18.48 -5.32
CA HIS A 747 -19.85 -19.44 -6.25
C HIS A 747 -20.42 -18.73 -7.47
N MET A 748 -20.02 -19.13 -8.67
CA MET A 748 -20.53 -18.58 -9.92
C MET A 748 -21.67 -19.44 -10.47
N ARG A 749 -22.85 -18.85 -10.66
CA ARG A 749 -24.04 -19.49 -11.21
C ARG A 749 -24.56 -18.83 -12.48
N PHE A 750 -23.97 -17.71 -12.92
CA PHE A 750 -24.28 -17.09 -14.20
C PHE A 750 -23.91 -18.02 -15.36
N ILE A 751 -24.84 -18.18 -16.31
CA ILE A 751 -24.67 -19.05 -17.47
C ILE A 751 -24.03 -18.29 -18.64
N SER A 752 -23.31 -19.01 -19.49
CA SER A 752 -22.79 -18.44 -20.73
C SER A 752 -23.93 -18.24 -21.74
N HIS A 753 -24.14 -17.01 -22.19
CA HIS A 753 -25.05 -16.68 -23.30
C HIS A 753 -24.36 -16.69 -24.66
N PHE A 754 -23.03 -16.84 -24.69
CA PHE A 754 -22.27 -16.85 -25.92
C PHE A 754 -22.54 -18.13 -26.72
N GLU A 755 -22.71 -17.97 -28.04
CA GLU A 755 -22.87 -19.10 -28.93
C GLU A 755 -21.65 -20.03 -28.88
N GLY A 756 -21.92 -21.33 -28.90
CA GLY A 756 -20.88 -22.36 -28.88
C GLY A 756 -21.22 -23.53 -27.96
N ARG A 757 -20.23 -24.39 -27.75
CA ARG A 757 -20.36 -25.67 -27.04
C ARG A 757 -20.88 -25.55 -25.61
N PHE A 758 -20.59 -24.43 -24.93
CA PHE A 758 -20.88 -24.21 -23.52
C PHE A 758 -22.03 -23.22 -23.28
N LYS A 759 -22.78 -22.86 -24.33
CA LYS A 759 -23.97 -22.02 -24.19
C LYS A 759 -24.96 -22.65 -23.20
N GLY A 760 -25.49 -21.83 -22.30
CA GLY A 760 -26.45 -22.26 -21.27
C GLY A 760 -25.83 -22.92 -20.04
N SER A 761 -24.50 -22.94 -19.92
CA SER A 761 -23.79 -23.52 -18.78
C SER A 761 -23.07 -22.46 -17.94
N ALA A 762 -23.04 -22.64 -16.62
CA ALA A 762 -22.30 -21.80 -15.68
C ALA A 762 -20.95 -22.44 -15.36
N HIS A 763 -19.89 -22.00 -16.05
CA HIS A 763 -18.57 -22.62 -16.02
C HIS A 763 -17.47 -21.56 -15.87
N HIS A 764 -16.24 -21.97 -15.58
CA HIS A 764 -15.11 -21.06 -15.28
C HIS A 764 -14.71 -20.10 -16.43
N GLY A 765 -15.34 -20.22 -17.60
CA GLY A 765 -15.15 -19.27 -18.68
C GLY A 765 -15.96 -18.00 -18.44
N VAL A 766 -17.03 -18.08 -17.66
CA VAL A 766 -17.93 -16.95 -17.34
C VAL A 766 -17.33 -16.09 -16.24
N ASP A 767 -16.89 -16.69 -15.13
CA ASP A 767 -16.30 -15.94 -14.02
C ASP A 767 -14.98 -15.25 -14.39
N LEU A 768 -14.19 -15.85 -15.29
CA LEU A 768 -13.03 -15.22 -15.91
C LEU A 768 -13.39 -13.93 -16.66
N LEU A 769 -14.46 -13.96 -17.46
CA LEU A 769 -14.92 -12.79 -18.20
C LEU A 769 -15.34 -11.68 -17.24
N PHE A 770 -16.02 -12.06 -16.15
CA PHE A 770 -16.43 -11.13 -15.11
C PHE A 770 -15.20 -10.56 -14.40
N PHE A 771 -14.29 -11.39 -13.91
CA PHE A 771 -13.05 -10.94 -13.24
C PHE A 771 -12.25 -9.95 -14.10
N PHE A 772 -11.94 -10.30 -15.35
CA PHE A 772 -11.17 -9.42 -16.24
C PHE A 772 -11.95 -8.23 -16.78
N GLN A 773 -13.26 -8.15 -16.49
CA GLN A 773 -14.18 -7.16 -17.07
C GLN A 773 -14.16 -7.23 -18.60
N THR A 774 -14.02 -8.44 -19.12
CA THR A 774 -13.91 -8.72 -20.55
C THR A 774 -15.32 -8.78 -21.12
N TYR A 775 -15.58 -7.93 -22.13
CA TYR A 775 -16.85 -7.87 -22.85
C TYR A 775 -18.05 -7.26 -22.10
N ASN A 776 -17.84 -6.50 -21.01
CA ASN A 776 -18.95 -5.81 -20.31
C ASN A 776 -19.86 -5.01 -21.28
N HIS A 777 -19.28 -4.36 -22.29
CA HIS A 777 -20.00 -3.59 -23.32
C HIS A 777 -20.96 -4.40 -24.23
N ILE A 778 -20.94 -5.74 -24.17
CA ILE A 778 -21.90 -6.61 -24.86
C ILE A 778 -22.71 -7.48 -23.88
N LEU A 779 -22.42 -7.42 -22.58
CA LEU A 779 -23.30 -7.96 -21.55
C LEU A 779 -24.51 -7.04 -21.41
N SER A 780 -25.67 -7.58 -21.04
CA SER A 780 -26.91 -6.80 -20.90
C SER A 780 -27.45 -6.90 -19.48
N GLY A 781 -27.90 -5.77 -18.93
CA GLY A 781 -28.65 -5.72 -17.67
C GLY A 781 -27.87 -6.32 -16.51
N GLU A 782 -28.44 -7.36 -15.89
CA GLU A 782 -27.92 -7.99 -14.67
C GLU A 782 -26.53 -8.62 -14.84
N TYR A 783 -26.16 -9.07 -16.04
CA TYR A 783 -24.82 -9.64 -16.30
C TYR A 783 -23.72 -8.58 -16.25
N GLU A 784 -23.96 -7.40 -16.82
CA GLU A 784 -22.99 -6.31 -16.79
C GLU A 784 -22.82 -5.80 -15.36
N ALA A 785 -23.93 -5.66 -14.61
CA ALA A 785 -23.92 -5.26 -13.22
C ALA A 785 -23.15 -6.26 -12.35
N ALA A 786 -23.42 -7.56 -12.48
CA ALA A 786 -22.74 -8.61 -11.73
C ALA A 786 -21.25 -8.72 -12.09
N ALA A 787 -20.89 -8.53 -13.37
CA ALA A 787 -19.50 -8.47 -13.78
C ALA A 787 -18.77 -7.31 -13.11
N GLU A 788 -19.34 -6.09 -13.16
CA GLU A 788 -18.75 -4.92 -12.51
C GLU A 788 -18.64 -5.09 -10.98
N GLU A 789 -19.66 -5.67 -10.36
CA GLU A 789 -19.67 -6.00 -8.93
C GLU A 789 -18.58 -7.00 -8.56
N MET A 790 -18.39 -8.06 -9.36
CA MET A 790 -17.28 -8.99 -9.19
C MET A 790 -15.93 -8.26 -9.30
N GLY A 791 -15.78 -7.35 -10.26
CA GLY A 791 -14.59 -6.51 -10.39
C GLY A 791 -14.31 -5.68 -9.14
N LYS A 792 -15.34 -5.02 -8.59
CA LYS A 792 -15.26 -4.26 -7.34
C LYS A 792 -14.78 -5.12 -6.18
N HIS A 793 -15.36 -6.30 -6.00
CA HIS A 793 -14.96 -7.22 -4.93
C HIS A 793 -13.52 -7.71 -5.06
N PHE A 794 -13.08 -8.05 -6.27
CA PHE A 794 -11.70 -8.47 -6.48
C PHE A 794 -10.72 -7.32 -6.23
N ILE A 795 -11.05 -6.11 -6.69
CA ILE A 795 -10.26 -4.92 -6.41
C ILE A 795 -10.19 -4.67 -4.90
N GLU A 796 -11.31 -4.76 -4.18
CA GLU A 796 -11.36 -4.63 -2.71
C GLU A 796 -10.46 -5.66 -2.02
N PHE A 797 -10.51 -6.93 -2.44
CA PHE A 797 -9.64 -7.97 -1.92
C PHE A 797 -8.16 -7.67 -2.19
N ILE A 798 -7.79 -7.42 -3.46
CA ILE A 798 -6.43 -7.06 -3.87
C ILE A 798 -5.93 -5.87 -3.05
N SER A 799 -6.83 -4.92 -2.75
CA SER A 799 -6.56 -3.69 -2.01
C SER A 799 -6.34 -3.86 -0.51
N GLY A 800 -6.29 -5.08 0.02
CA GLY A 800 -6.16 -5.30 1.47
C GLY A 800 -7.50 -5.29 2.21
N GLY A 801 -8.60 -4.98 1.52
CA GLY A 801 -9.95 -4.92 2.07
C GLY A 801 -10.65 -6.27 2.14
N SER A 802 -11.86 -6.26 2.71
CA SER A 802 -12.70 -7.45 2.87
C SER A 802 -13.94 -7.29 2.01
N PRO A 803 -14.04 -7.98 0.86
CA PRO A 803 -15.17 -7.77 -0.05
C PRO A 803 -16.50 -8.30 0.51
N TRP A 804 -16.45 -9.24 1.46
CA TRP A 804 -17.57 -9.75 2.26
C TRP A 804 -17.01 -10.45 3.50
N ASP A 805 -17.86 -11.03 4.35
CA ASP A 805 -17.40 -11.74 5.56
C ASP A 805 -16.59 -13.00 5.23
N SER A 806 -15.53 -13.27 6.02
CA SER A 806 -14.65 -14.43 5.81
C SER A 806 -15.40 -15.76 5.96
N PHE A 807 -15.24 -16.66 4.99
CA PHE A 807 -15.87 -17.98 4.96
C PHE A 807 -15.45 -18.85 6.15
N ASN A 808 -14.15 -18.94 6.44
CA ASN A 808 -13.64 -19.79 7.53
C ASN A 808 -13.93 -19.26 8.95
N LYS A 809 -14.42 -18.02 9.09
CA LYS A 809 -14.76 -17.41 10.39
C LYS A 809 -16.26 -17.18 10.57
N ALA A 810 -16.93 -16.70 9.53
CA ALA A 810 -18.34 -16.29 9.55
C ALA A 810 -19.27 -17.23 8.78
N GLY A 811 -18.74 -18.29 8.15
CA GLY A 811 -19.52 -19.25 7.37
C GLY A 811 -20.32 -18.59 6.26
N SER A 812 -19.76 -17.57 5.60
CA SER A 812 -20.46 -16.78 4.58
C SER A 812 -19.71 -16.84 3.26
N CYS A 813 -20.42 -17.06 2.16
CA CYS A 813 -19.85 -17.06 0.81
C CYS A 813 -20.66 -16.16 -0.11
N LEU A 814 -20.05 -15.68 -1.18
CA LEU A 814 -20.72 -14.84 -2.16
C LEU A 814 -21.24 -15.68 -3.32
N SER A 815 -22.53 -15.57 -3.64
CA SER A 815 -23.12 -16.20 -4.81
C SER A 815 -23.32 -15.17 -5.91
N TYR A 816 -22.68 -15.38 -7.07
CA TYR A 816 -22.95 -14.63 -8.29
C TYR A 816 -23.97 -15.42 -9.11
N GLY A 817 -25.25 -15.19 -8.85
CA GLY A 817 -26.33 -15.93 -9.49
C GLY A 817 -27.29 -15.06 -10.31
N PRO A 818 -28.02 -15.68 -11.25
CA PRO A 818 -28.88 -14.99 -12.19
C PRO A 818 -30.04 -14.22 -11.54
N GLU A 819 -30.40 -14.54 -10.30
CA GLU A 819 -31.46 -13.84 -9.56
C GLU A 819 -30.95 -12.65 -8.73
N ARG A 820 -29.69 -12.73 -8.26
CA ARG A 820 -28.99 -11.66 -7.53
C ARG A 820 -27.55 -12.08 -7.21
N VAL A 821 -26.68 -11.08 -7.05
CA VAL A 821 -25.42 -11.20 -6.32
C VAL A 821 -25.75 -11.06 -4.83
N ALA A 822 -25.41 -12.07 -4.02
CA ALA A 822 -25.77 -12.07 -2.60
C ALA A 822 -24.79 -12.89 -1.76
N VAL A 823 -24.56 -12.41 -0.53
CA VAL A 823 -23.92 -13.21 0.52
C VAL A 823 -24.92 -14.27 1.00
N ILE A 824 -24.50 -15.52 1.03
CA ILE A 824 -25.27 -16.67 1.51
C ILE A 824 -24.51 -17.37 2.65
N LYS A 825 -25.25 -17.94 3.60
CA LYS A 825 -24.64 -18.70 4.70
C LYS A 825 -24.24 -20.11 4.24
N GLN A 826 -23.21 -20.67 4.88
CA GLN A 826 -22.62 -21.96 4.54
C GLN A 826 -23.62 -23.12 4.72
N ASP A 827 -24.49 -23.05 5.71
CA ASP A 827 -25.56 -24.02 5.97
C ASP A 827 -26.69 -23.95 4.93
N GLU A 828 -26.93 -22.77 4.35
CA GLU A 828 -27.81 -22.55 3.19
C GLU A 828 -27.15 -22.99 1.87
N ALA A 829 -25.82 -23.07 1.84
CA ALA A 829 -25.04 -23.45 0.66
C ALA A 829 -24.93 -24.99 0.53
N HIS A 830 -26.04 -25.65 0.22
CA HIS A 830 -26.14 -27.09 -0.04
C HIS A 830 -25.27 -27.60 -1.23
N PHE A 831 -24.54 -26.71 -1.91
CA PHE A 831 -23.77 -26.96 -3.14
C PHE A 831 -22.39 -27.58 -2.90
N TRP A 832 -21.85 -27.48 -1.68
CA TRP A 832 -20.44 -27.82 -1.39
C TRP A 832 -20.23 -29.20 -0.81
N HIS A 833 -21.17 -29.68 -0.01
CA HIS A 833 -20.93 -30.78 0.91
C HIS A 833 -22.09 -31.77 0.87
N ARG A 834 -22.00 -32.76 -0.02
CA ARG A 834 -22.83 -33.96 0.10
C ARG A 834 -22.20 -34.88 1.14
N GLN A 835 -23.02 -35.46 2.02
CA GLN A 835 -22.55 -36.14 3.22
C GLN A 835 -21.58 -37.30 2.90
N LYS A 836 -20.42 -37.29 3.55
CA LYS A 836 -19.50 -38.43 3.65
C LYS A 836 -20.21 -39.59 4.34
N ALA A 837 -20.09 -40.80 3.82
CA ALA A 837 -20.56 -41.98 4.52
C ALA A 837 -19.79 -42.16 5.84
N VAL A 838 -20.54 -42.30 6.94
CA VAL A 838 -19.98 -42.38 8.29
C VAL A 838 -19.08 -43.62 8.38
N GLY A 839 -17.79 -43.41 8.71
CA GLY A 839 -16.81 -44.48 8.87
C GLY A 839 -15.98 -44.83 7.62
N CYS A 840 -16.26 -44.24 6.45
CA CYS A 840 -15.44 -44.46 5.25
C CYS A 840 -14.15 -43.63 5.30
N ASN A 841 -13.00 -44.30 5.41
CA ASN A 841 -11.69 -43.65 5.32
C ASN A 841 -11.36 -43.24 3.87
N ASN A 842 -10.75 -42.08 3.70
CA ASN A 842 -10.29 -41.53 2.41
C ASN A 842 -11.42 -41.39 1.35
N TRP A 843 -12.63 -41.03 1.78
CA TRP A 843 -13.82 -40.92 0.93
C TRP A 843 -13.60 -39.99 -0.27
N HIS A 844 -13.08 -38.78 -0.04
CA HIS A 844 -12.92 -37.79 -1.12
C HIS A 844 -11.80 -38.19 -2.08
N ASP A 845 -10.74 -38.81 -1.56
CA ASP A 845 -9.64 -39.32 -2.37
C ASP A 845 -10.12 -40.47 -3.29
N LYS A 846 -10.96 -41.38 -2.77
CA LYS A 846 -11.61 -42.42 -3.58
C LYS A 846 -12.55 -41.84 -4.64
N CYS A 847 -13.35 -40.84 -4.29
CA CYS A 847 -14.20 -40.12 -5.26
C CYS A 847 -13.38 -39.47 -6.39
N THR A 848 -12.21 -38.92 -6.06
CA THR A 848 -11.28 -38.36 -7.05
C THR A 848 -10.77 -39.44 -8.01
N LEU A 849 -10.46 -40.65 -7.51
CA LEU A 849 -10.06 -41.79 -8.35
C LEU A 849 -11.19 -42.25 -9.27
N VAL A 850 -12.42 -42.35 -8.76
CA VAL A 850 -13.61 -42.65 -9.58
C VAL A 850 -13.76 -41.63 -10.71
N SER A 851 -13.61 -40.33 -10.42
CA SER A 851 -13.70 -39.28 -11.44
C SER A 851 -12.65 -39.44 -12.55
N ARG A 852 -11.42 -39.83 -12.22
CA ARG A 852 -10.37 -40.10 -13.21
C ARG A 852 -10.72 -41.29 -14.12
N ASP A 853 -11.25 -42.37 -13.55
CA ASP A 853 -11.67 -43.55 -14.31
C ASP A 853 -12.88 -43.28 -15.21
N LEU A 854 -13.85 -42.48 -14.74
CA LEU A 854 -15.00 -42.02 -15.54
C LEU A 854 -14.56 -41.32 -16.84
N ARG A 855 -13.39 -40.68 -16.81
CA ARG A 855 -12.79 -39.92 -17.93
C ARG A 855 -11.78 -40.74 -18.72
N GLY A 856 -11.55 -42.01 -18.36
CA GLY A 856 -10.60 -42.90 -19.01
C GLY A 856 -9.13 -42.58 -18.72
N GLU A 857 -8.84 -41.84 -17.66
CA GLU A 857 -7.49 -41.67 -17.13
C GLU A 857 -7.18 -42.87 -16.24
N VAL A 858 -6.82 -44.01 -16.83
CA VAL A 858 -6.57 -45.24 -16.05
C VAL A 858 -5.35 -45.03 -15.15
N VAL A 859 -5.58 -44.77 -13.86
CA VAL A 859 -4.51 -44.56 -12.85
C VAL A 859 -3.97 -45.90 -12.35
N HIS A 860 -4.79 -46.96 -12.37
CA HIS A 860 -4.41 -48.29 -11.90
C HIS A 860 -4.85 -49.38 -12.89
N LYS A 861 -3.88 -49.97 -13.57
CA LYS A 861 -3.88 -51.42 -13.79
C LYS A 861 -2.54 -51.94 -13.29
N GLN A 862 -2.60 -52.75 -12.24
CA GLN A 862 -1.61 -53.81 -12.01
C GLN A 862 -1.65 -54.80 -13.16
#